data_AF-A0A147BC10-F1
#
_entry.id   AF-A0A147BC10-F1
#
_cell.length_a   1.000
_cell.length_b   1.000
_cell.length_c   1.000
_cell.angle_alpha   90.00
_cell.angle_beta   90.00
_cell.angle_gamma   90.00
#
_symmetry.space_group_name_H-M   'P 1'
#
loop_
_entity.id
_entity.type
_entity.pdbx_description
1 polymer ?
#
loop_
_entity_poly.entity_id
_entity_poly.type
_entity_poly.pdbx_seq_one_letter_code
_entity_poly.pdbx_strand_id
1 'polypeptide(L)'
;MAYCCVPLCSSNVKKKPPGVSFHEIPADWELREKWIQAIRRDNWTPNTTSNYSKVCSKHFQATDFVEGKLRRLTKGTIPSVFEDYPLHLQPTRVKERSISSIKKRAMCSDSALEGCTPQKIRKRSDGPQSAQHVVPLPASPSSSTADEEPVTERTELTAANVMQHGHSPQDTAMETVPEDCTAPSSTDVDAANVAQHEDQSPQDTDMETVPEECTAPSSSDVDETGRKSTELTAADVAQHGQSPQDTVTMQDGRAPPIIRNGDEALSEPIKLTAANLMQRESQSPDNVEESTVPEDHISQNNIEAPLARDQETQADIRKTWSLLASEKTKWKRKERDMRKQIERLKRTVDSYKKELQKLRDDGHVADFTYIKERADEKHQPAIFLLEQVSNFRRQKPSWSEDTLRHSIVLRHLSTKMYEHLRSEGLLKLPSRNTLQNYLGTTSGETGFNSLIEERLKAELEHLPASQSRVCSLIADEMRIKQRLQYNKQQDSFVGHTDMGFADDPNTEPSLANSLLCFVLNGLSTSFRIPVSYFFTKGLNGSQLSKLLLFVIEKVEKTGFRVLRLVTDNHKTNVSAMKILCGGILTYRIQHPHDPERLLFLSFDYCHIIKNVRSQFLAHDIGKDGEISSSHLKKIYEMQKDWIVKPVRFLSRKHVYPSNIEKMNVSRAIDVLSPDVTSTLRYLKDQAGHSSNTSFASSGPTITFMESMYRWFLLHDTSNKSQHERQRFPDVRHYDDPQDSRLEWLETAFPLYLEDLKTRANTPRQFLSKETYEALLLTTYSTVSCVRHLLTKEHYLFVLTRKFSSDPIESLFGTLRRSVGCNDQLDVRSTLSGLEKMLKTGIATASRASNVAHSGDTEPHLQGLRHVQPRASKELKLELSRDAKCVLGRLKVSEVRQRLPTLELSATAYVRGYIARVVSEHMECDSCITVTTKPVCNQPVMQFIRNQDRGGLIYPSDQLVYVLDTLKELVRVVLKEHPRLEQPLAELLKVAVPAVAFSPLLRCGASEDEAHRKRFAELVCRRFMSPLLVNHAFKVTDKYDVYKAFAKKPLSRKYVKL
;
A
#
# COMPACT_ATOMS: atom_id res chain seq x y z
N MET A 1 17.32 6.95 34.47
CA MET A 1 17.56 7.94 35.55
C MET A 1 18.82 8.73 35.21
N ALA A 2 19.00 9.96 35.72
CA ALA A 2 20.14 10.81 35.34
C ALA A 2 21.28 10.75 36.36
N TYR A 3 22.47 10.40 35.88
CA TYR A 3 23.76 10.50 36.56
C TYR A 3 24.63 11.52 35.82
N CYS A 4 25.80 11.89 36.35
CA CYS A 4 26.82 12.51 35.52
C CYS A 4 27.21 11.57 34.36
N CYS A 5 27.28 12.08 33.14
CA CYS A 5 27.72 11.28 31.98
C CYS A 5 29.24 11.16 31.85
N VAL A 6 29.99 11.97 32.61
CA VAL A 6 31.46 11.88 32.70
C VAL A 6 31.86 10.57 33.38
N PRO A 7 32.72 9.73 32.75
CA PRO A 7 33.35 8.58 33.39
C PRO A 7 33.84 8.83 34.81
N LEU A 8 33.78 7.79 35.66
CA LEU A 8 34.21 7.77 37.08
C LEU A 8 33.47 8.74 38.03
N CYS A 9 32.83 9.80 37.55
CA CYS A 9 32.07 10.75 38.38
C CYS A 9 30.79 10.12 38.96
N SER A 10 30.78 9.91 40.28
CA SER A 10 29.66 9.31 41.04
C SER A 10 28.44 10.22 41.26
N SER A 11 28.45 11.45 40.72
CA SER A 11 27.44 12.48 41.03
C SER A 11 26.04 12.11 40.52
N ASN A 12 25.06 12.04 41.43
CA ASN A 12 23.68 11.62 41.19
C ASN A 12 22.68 12.74 41.54
N VAL A 13 21.72 13.01 40.64
CA VAL A 13 20.70 14.07 40.81
C VAL A 13 19.85 13.90 42.08
N LYS A 14 19.60 12.68 42.55
CA LYS A 14 18.85 12.40 43.80
C LYS A 14 19.69 12.49 45.09
N LYS A 15 21.01 12.36 45.01
CA LYS A 15 21.95 12.44 46.14
C LYS A 15 23.02 13.51 45.87
N LYS A 16 22.57 14.72 45.51
CA LYS A 16 23.49 15.85 45.27
C LYS A 16 24.03 16.38 46.60
N PRO A 17 25.34 16.64 46.73
CA PRO A 17 25.85 17.54 47.76
C PRO A 17 25.26 18.94 47.58
N PRO A 18 25.12 19.74 48.65
CA PRO A 18 24.76 21.15 48.53
C PRO A 18 25.74 21.89 47.60
N GLY A 19 25.22 22.77 46.75
CA GLY A 19 26.01 23.54 45.77
C GLY A 19 26.22 22.90 44.39
N VAL A 20 25.96 21.60 44.19
CA VAL A 20 26.13 20.92 42.90
C VAL A 20 24.91 21.09 41.98
N SER A 21 25.13 21.60 40.76
CA SER A 21 24.15 21.68 39.68
C SER A 21 24.44 20.67 38.56
N PHE A 22 23.48 20.44 37.67
CA PHE A 22 23.60 19.50 36.54
C PHE A 22 23.17 20.20 35.24
N HIS A 23 24.05 20.18 34.25
CA HIS A 23 23.93 20.90 32.99
C HIS A 23 23.70 19.92 31.86
N GLU A 24 22.76 20.25 30.96
CA GLU A 24 22.50 19.46 29.75
C GLU A 24 23.54 19.78 28.68
N ILE A 25 23.87 18.78 27.87
CA ILE A 25 24.85 18.92 26.79
C ILE A 25 24.23 19.81 25.70
N PRO A 26 24.96 20.82 25.18
CA PRO A 26 24.43 21.75 24.19
C PRO A 26 23.79 21.08 22.97
N ALA A 27 22.75 21.71 22.44
CA ALA A 27 22.13 21.33 21.18
C ALA A 27 22.89 21.86 19.95
N ASP A 28 23.71 22.90 20.14
CA ASP A 28 24.68 23.37 19.14
C ASP A 28 25.71 22.30 18.81
N TRP A 29 26.01 22.09 17.53
CA TRP A 29 26.78 20.94 17.08
C TRP A 29 28.27 21.07 17.40
N GLU A 30 28.86 22.24 17.20
CA GLU A 30 30.29 22.47 17.46
C GLU A 30 30.60 22.40 18.95
N LEU A 31 29.80 23.06 19.78
CA LEU A 31 30.00 23.05 21.23
C LEU A 31 29.74 21.66 21.81
N ARG A 32 28.74 20.92 21.28
CA ARG A 32 28.50 19.52 21.62
C ARG A 32 29.68 18.62 21.27
N GLU A 33 30.29 18.78 20.09
CA GLU A 33 31.46 18.00 19.71
C GLU A 33 32.64 18.30 20.66
N LYS A 34 32.91 19.58 20.93
CA LYS A 34 33.94 20.01 21.89
C LYS A 34 33.70 19.43 23.30
N TRP A 35 32.44 19.32 23.74
CA TRP A 35 32.09 18.61 25.00
C TRP A 35 32.36 17.11 24.93
N ILE A 36 32.03 16.42 23.83
CA ILE A 36 32.29 14.97 23.67
C ILE A 36 33.80 14.71 23.66
N GLN A 37 34.57 15.51 22.90
CA GLN A 37 36.03 15.44 22.82
C GLN A 37 36.70 15.72 24.18
N ALA A 38 36.16 16.64 24.99
CA ALA A 38 36.63 16.90 26.35
C ALA A 38 36.32 15.74 27.32
N ILE A 39 35.13 15.14 27.22
CA ILE A 39 34.70 14.03 28.09
C ILE A 39 35.43 12.72 27.78
N ARG A 40 35.99 12.53 26.57
CA ARG A 40 36.86 11.38 26.21
C ARG A 40 36.25 10.02 26.58
N ARG A 41 35.00 9.78 26.16
CA ARG A 41 34.26 8.54 26.45
C ARG A 41 34.05 7.71 25.19
N ASP A 42 34.73 6.57 25.10
CA ASP A 42 34.69 5.69 23.93
C ASP A 42 33.27 5.19 23.60
N ASN A 43 33.00 5.05 22.30
CA ASN A 43 31.77 4.48 21.74
C ASN A 43 30.45 5.08 22.28
N TRP A 44 30.47 6.34 22.71
CA TRP A 44 29.33 7.01 23.33
C TRP A 44 28.85 8.25 22.55
N THR A 45 27.58 8.26 22.19
CA THR A 45 26.89 9.43 21.62
C THR A 45 25.88 10.00 22.63
N PRO A 46 26.00 11.27 23.06
CA PRO A 46 25.04 11.85 23.99
C PRO A 46 23.66 12.03 23.34
N ASN A 47 22.62 11.61 24.04
CA ASN A 47 21.23 11.78 23.63
C ASN A 47 20.75 13.19 24.02
N THR A 48 20.59 14.07 23.03
CA THR A 48 20.17 15.47 23.16
C THR A 48 18.65 15.67 23.27
N THR A 49 17.86 14.61 23.22
CA THR A 49 16.39 14.67 23.21
C THR A 49 15.76 14.00 24.44
N SER A 50 16.56 13.71 25.46
CA SER A 50 16.09 13.10 26.71
C SER A 50 16.95 13.51 27.92
N ASN A 51 16.32 13.61 29.08
CA ASN A 51 16.88 14.21 30.30
C ASN A 51 17.99 13.38 30.98
N TYR A 52 18.62 12.44 30.27
CA TYR A 52 19.55 11.44 30.82
C TYR A 52 21.04 11.75 30.61
N SER A 53 21.39 12.63 29.66
CA SER A 53 22.79 13.00 29.37
C SER A 53 23.13 14.36 30.01
N LYS A 54 23.66 14.38 31.24
CA LYS A 54 24.01 15.63 31.95
C LYS A 54 25.41 15.58 32.55
N VAL A 55 26.10 16.73 32.57
CA VAL A 55 27.39 16.93 33.25
C VAL A 55 27.15 17.68 34.55
N CYS A 56 27.73 17.24 35.67
CA CYS A 56 27.60 17.96 36.95
C CYS A 56 28.58 19.15 37.03
N SER A 57 28.26 20.13 37.88
CA SER A 57 29.02 21.38 38.00
C SER A 57 30.46 21.23 38.50
N LYS A 58 30.88 20.04 38.95
CA LYS A 58 32.27 19.74 39.31
C LYS A 58 33.24 19.82 38.12
N HIS A 59 32.74 19.64 36.90
CA HIS A 59 33.59 19.56 35.70
C HIS A 59 33.86 20.93 35.04
N PHE A 60 33.52 22.02 35.73
CA PHE A 60 33.64 23.40 35.27
C PHE A 60 34.28 24.25 36.39
N GLN A 61 34.98 25.31 36.02
CA GLN A 61 35.62 26.22 36.95
C GLN A 61 34.61 27.22 37.53
N ALA A 62 34.91 27.83 38.68
CA ALA A 62 33.99 28.78 39.32
C ALA A 62 33.67 30.00 38.44
N THR A 63 34.62 30.40 37.59
CA THR A 63 34.52 31.45 36.56
C THR A 63 33.59 31.12 35.40
N ASP A 64 33.23 29.84 35.22
CA ASP A 64 32.45 29.38 34.08
C ASP A 64 30.93 29.65 34.24
N PHE A 65 30.53 30.20 35.40
CA PHE A 65 29.13 30.40 35.78
C PHE A 65 28.73 31.88 35.77
N VAL A 66 27.51 32.16 35.30
CA VAL A 66 26.87 33.47 35.44
C VAL A 66 26.12 33.53 36.78
N GLU A 67 26.27 34.63 37.51
CA GLU A 67 25.57 34.87 38.78
C GLU A 67 24.06 35.09 38.58
N GLY A 68 23.27 34.61 39.54
CA GLY A 68 21.81 34.72 39.53
C GLY A 68 21.13 33.57 40.29
N LYS A 69 19.79 33.58 40.35
CA LYS A 69 18.97 32.62 41.13
C LYS A 69 19.13 31.13 40.74
N LEU A 70 19.82 30.83 39.64
CA LEU A 70 20.19 29.48 39.21
C LEU A 70 21.60 29.51 38.60
N ARG A 71 22.53 28.69 39.09
CA ARG A 71 23.85 28.47 38.45
C ARG A 71 23.66 28.04 36.99
N ARG A 72 24.07 28.89 36.05
CA ARG A 72 24.07 28.64 34.59
C ARG A 72 25.49 28.84 34.06
N LEU A 73 25.89 28.04 33.08
CA LEU A 73 27.18 28.19 32.41
C LEU A 73 27.18 29.40 31.47
N THR A 74 28.34 30.01 31.25
CA THR A 74 28.55 31.05 30.24
C THR A 74 28.41 30.48 28.82
N LYS A 75 28.14 31.35 27.83
CA LYS A 75 27.91 30.90 26.45
C LYS A 75 29.24 30.47 25.82
N GLY A 76 29.38 29.18 25.50
CA GLY A 76 30.58 28.61 24.88
C GLY A 76 31.50 27.83 25.83
N THR A 77 31.16 27.72 27.13
CA THR A 77 31.91 26.90 28.09
C THR A 77 32.04 25.44 27.64
N ILE A 78 33.19 24.82 27.88
CA ILE A 78 33.48 23.40 27.68
C ILE A 78 33.91 22.81 29.04
N PRO A 79 33.52 21.57 29.42
CA PRO A 79 33.98 20.96 30.66
C PRO A 79 35.52 20.84 30.65
N SER A 80 36.17 21.30 31.71
CA SER A 80 37.64 21.41 31.79
C SER A 80 38.26 20.77 33.04
N VAL A 81 37.45 20.35 34.02
CA VAL A 81 37.90 19.79 35.30
C VAL A 81 37.59 18.29 35.35
N PHE A 82 38.64 17.46 35.39
CA PHE A 82 38.55 15.99 35.34
C PHE A 82 39.49 15.34 36.36
N GLU A 83 39.40 15.78 37.63
CA GLU A 83 40.24 15.29 38.74
C GLU A 83 40.13 13.77 38.95
N ASP A 84 38.93 13.21 38.75
CA ASP A 84 38.65 11.76 38.86
C ASP A 84 39.33 10.90 37.76
N TYR A 85 40.00 11.49 36.75
CA TYR A 85 40.61 10.74 35.64
C TYR A 85 42.04 10.27 35.95
N PRO A 86 42.45 9.08 35.47
CA PRO A 86 43.86 8.69 35.43
C PRO A 86 44.74 9.77 34.78
N LEU A 87 45.94 9.99 35.32
CA LEU A 87 46.85 11.08 34.89
C LEU A 87 47.16 11.10 33.38
N HIS A 88 47.15 9.94 32.71
CA HIS A 88 47.37 9.83 31.26
C HIS A 88 46.15 10.21 30.40
N LEU A 89 44.96 10.37 30.99
CA LEU A 89 43.73 10.82 30.31
C LEU A 89 43.37 12.28 30.61
N GLN A 90 43.96 12.89 31.66
CA GLN A 90 43.79 14.31 31.98
C GLN A 90 44.39 15.20 30.86
N PRO A 91 43.78 16.36 30.54
CA PRO A 91 44.30 17.25 29.49
C PRO A 91 45.53 18.05 29.97
N THR A 92 46.69 17.76 29.39
CA THR A 92 47.96 18.44 29.70
C THR A 92 47.90 19.93 29.35
N ARG A 93 48.16 20.82 30.33
CA ARG A 93 48.24 22.27 30.10
C ARG A 93 49.44 22.63 29.22
N VAL A 94 49.19 22.91 27.94
CA VAL A 94 50.17 23.52 27.04
C VAL A 94 50.39 24.98 27.46
N LYS A 95 51.65 25.37 27.70
CA LYS A 95 52.02 26.79 27.88
C LYS A 95 52.12 27.46 26.52
N GLU A 96 51.44 28.60 26.35
CA GLU A 96 51.56 29.41 25.13
C GLU A 96 53.00 29.94 24.97
N ARG A 97 53.46 30.04 23.72
CA ARG A 97 54.74 30.68 23.35
C ARG A 97 54.44 31.93 22.52
N SER A 98 55.14 33.02 22.80
CA SER A 98 54.86 34.33 22.19
C SER A 98 55.15 34.37 20.70
N ILE A 99 54.30 35.08 19.95
CA ILE A 99 54.47 35.34 18.51
C ILE A 99 55.49 36.46 18.30
N SER A 100 56.79 36.12 18.33
CA SER A 100 57.87 37.09 18.15
C SER A 100 59.06 36.59 17.30
N SER A 101 59.13 35.30 16.98
CA SER A 101 60.20 34.70 16.17
C SER A 101 59.68 34.00 14.90
N ILE A 102 60.52 33.92 13.87
CA ILE A 102 60.24 33.32 12.55
C ILE A 102 59.22 34.11 11.69
N LYS A 103 59.41 35.43 11.62
CA LYS A 103 59.03 36.24 10.44
C LYS A 103 60.29 36.77 9.72
N LYS A 104 61.18 35.88 9.29
CA LYS A 104 62.31 36.18 8.37
C LYS A 104 62.98 34.93 7.77
N ARG A 105 62.27 34.24 6.86
CA ARG A 105 62.91 33.36 5.86
C ARG A 105 62.10 33.28 4.55
N ALA A 106 61.85 34.46 3.98
CA ALA A 106 61.29 34.65 2.65
C ALA A 106 61.76 36.03 2.11
N MET A 107 62.96 36.05 1.51
CA MET A 107 63.47 37.13 0.66
C MET A 107 64.31 36.50 -0.47
N CYS A 108 64.40 37.19 -1.60
CA CYS A 108 64.55 36.59 -2.92
C CYS A 108 65.99 36.31 -3.39
N SER A 109 66.10 35.33 -4.29
CA SER A 109 66.87 35.38 -5.54
C SER A 109 66.41 34.22 -6.45
N ASP A 110 66.32 34.30 -7.78
CA ASP A 110 66.06 35.41 -8.70
C ASP A 110 65.65 34.80 -10.08
N SER A 111 65.20 35.61 -11.04
CA SER A 111 64.72 35.25 -12.40
C SER A 111 63.42 34.41 -12.47
N ALA A 112 62.48 34.64 -13.41
CA ALA A 112 62.36 35.70 -14.42
C ALA A 112 60.89 36.12 -14.61
N LEU A 113 60.68 37.45 -14.72
CA LEU A 113 59.94 38.20 -15.76
C LEU A 113 58.56 37.66 -16.25
N GLU A 114 57.46 38.44 -16.34
CA GLU A 114 57.32 39.91 -16.33
C GLU A 114 55.88 40.40 -15.93
N GLY A 115 55.78 41.65 -15.44
CA GLY A 115 54.64 42.59 -15.68
C GLY A 115 53.31 42.40 -14.91
N CYS A 116 52.93 43.05 -13.80
CA CYS A 116 53.24 44.36 -13.17
C CYS A 116 52.21 45.53 -13.36
N THR A 117 50.97 45.36 -12.84
CA THR A 117 50.14 46.44 -12.17
C THR A 117 49.89 47.76 -12.96
N PRO A 118 49.54 48.94 -12.36
CA PRO A 118 48.71 49.32 -11.19
C PRO A 118 47.48 50.20 -11.63
N GLN A 119 46.59 50.85 -10.85
CA GLN A 119 46.77 51.88 -9.78
C GLN A 119 45.42 52.32 -9.13
N LYS A 120 45.43 52.64 -7.80
CA LYS A 120 44.77 53.83 -7.12
C LYS A 120 43.19 53.92 -7.07
N ILE A 121 42.47 54.61 -6.15
CA ILE A 121 42.82 55.48 -4.98
C ILE A 121 41.67 55.77 -3.94
N ARG A 122 42.04 55.95 -2.64
CA ARG A 122 41.49 56.80 -1.53
C ARG A 122 40.02 56.77 -0.97
N LYS A 123 39.97 56.82 0.39
CA LYS A 123 39.12 57.67 1.31
C LYS A 123 37.59 57.33 1.41
N ARG A 124 36.81 57.75 2.43
CA ARG A 124 37.01 58.63 3.63
C ARG A 124 36.01 58.34 4.79
N SER A 125 36.39 58.69 6.03
CA SER A 125 35.62 59.27 7.17
C SER A 125 34.16 58.88 7.53
N ASP A 126 34.00 58.35 8.76
CA ASP A 126 33.22 58.91 9.91
C ASP A 126 31.69 59.15 9.89
N GLY A 127 30.96 58.29 10.64
CA GLY A 127 29.98 58.64 11.70
C GLY A 127 28.75 59.52 11.36
N PRO A 128 28.07 60.11 12.38
CA PRO A 128 28.08 59.88 13.85
C PRO A 128 26.89 58.94 14.23
N GLN A 129 25.98 59.02 15.24
CA GLN A 129 25.66 59.71 16.52
C GLN A 129 24.50 58.87 17.16
N SER A 130 24.05 58.84 18.44
CA SER A 130 24.44 59.33 19.80
C SER A 130 23.60 58.54 20.86
N ALA A 131 23.55 58.95 22.14
CA ALA A 131 22.78 58.29 23.22
C ALA A 131 22.31 59.31 24.31
N GLN A 132 21.74 58.82 25.45
CA GLN A 132 21.40 59.54 26.72
C GLN A 132 20.08 60.37 26.73
N HIS A 133 19.38 60.71 27.84
CA HIS A 133 19.52 60.47 29.31
C HIS A 133 18.14 60.59 30.08
N VAL A 134 17.83 59.66 31.02
CA VAL A 134 17.36 59.81 32.45
C VAL A 134 16.21 60.79 32.90
N VAL A 135 15.09 60.22 33.46
CA VAL A 135 14.33 60.53 34.76
C VAL A 135 13.68 61.94 34.97
N PRO A 136 12.59 62.22 35.78
CA PRO A 136 11.85 61.49 36.85
C PRO A 136 10.26 61.43 36.82
N LEU A 137 9.69 60.89 37.91
CA LEU A 137 8.30 60.93 38.49
C LEU A 137 7.79 62.36 38.90
N PRO A 138 6.57 62.58 39.52
CA PRO A 138 5.35 61.75 39.73
C PRO A 138 3.99 62.49 39.37
N ALA A 139 2.81 61.89 39.64
CA ALA A 139 1.66 62.47 40.41
C ALA A 139 0.25 61.85 40.12
N SER A 140 -0.63 61.92 41.12
CA SER A 140 -2.12 61.70 41.11
C SER A 140 -2.81 63.06 41.45
N PRO A 141 -4.14 63.25 41.74
CA PRO A 141 -5.29 62.31 41.87
C PRO A 141 -6.67 62.83 41.31
N SER A 142 -7.78 62.10 41.62
CA SER A 142 -9.19 62.57 41.85
C SER A 142 -9.99 63.36 40.77
N SER A 143 -11.33 63.31 40.66
CA SER A 143 -12.42 62.45 41.23
C SER A 143 -13.79 62.76 40.55
N SER A 144 -14.85 62.03 40.96
CA SER A 144 -16.29 62.46 41.03
C SER A 144 -17.08 62.76 39.72
N THR A 145 -17.99 61.86 39.26
CA THR A 145 -19.50 61.88 39.38
C THR A 145 -20.23 62.80 38.36
N ALA A 146 -21.43 62.50 37.83
CA ALA A 146 -22.43 61.44 38.10
C ALA A 146 -23.30 61.12 36.84
N ASP A 147 -24.08 60.03 36.90
CA ASP A 147 -25.42 59.73 36.30
C ASP A 147 -25.68 59.94 34.77
N GLU A 148 -26.61 59.25 34.07
CA GLU A 148 -27.68 58.31 34.43
C GLU A 148 -27.98 57.33 33.25
N GLU A 149 -28.44 56.09 33.53
CA GLU A 149 -29.32 55.11 32.79
C GLU A 149 -29.54 55.13 31.23
N PRO A 150 -30.03 54.04 30.56
CA PRO A 150 -30.08 52.59 30.88
C PRO A 150 -29.77 51.63 29.67
N VAL A 151 -30.13 50.33 29.81
CA VAL A 151 -30.48 49.31 28.75
C VAL A 151 -29.43 48.26 28.30
N THR A 152 -29.37 47.18 29.11
CA THR A 152 -29.33 45.73 28.77
C THR A 152 -28.20 45.03 27.97
N GLU A 153 -27.61 44.01 28.65
CA GLU A 153 -27.40 42.60 28.20
C GLU A 153 -26.48 42.23 27.01
N ARG A 154 -25.73 41.12 27.03
CA ARG A 154 -25.33 40.18 28.11
C ARG A 154 -24.05 39.45 27.67
N THR A 155 -23.13 39.17 28.59
CA THR A 155 -21.94 38.31 28.34
C THR A 155 -22.03 36.98 29.07
N GLU A 156 -21.57 35.90 28.43
CA GLU A 156 -21.38 34.60 29.07
C GLU A 156 -20.17 34.64 30.04
N LEU A 157 -20.25 33.92 31.16
CA LEU A 157 -19.13 33.76 32.10
C LEU A 157 -19.03 32.32 32.64
N THR A 158 -17.87 32.00 33.20
CA THR A 158 -17.38 30.62 33.33
C THR A 158 -17.28 30.10 34.77
N ALA A 159 -17.80 28.89 34.97
CA ALA A 159 -17.25 27.83 35.85
C ALA A 159 -17.21 28.04 37.39
N ALA A 160 -16.88 26.92 38.07
CA ALA A 160 -16.83 26.70 39.53
C ALA A 160 -18.21 26.74 40.24
N ASN A 161 -18.61 25.83 41.14
CA ASN A 161 -18.00 24.94 42.17
C ASN A 161 -18.13 25.46 43.62
N VAL A 162 -19.00 24.77 44.38
CA VAL A 162 -18.78 24.29 45.76
C VAL A 162 -19.00 25.27 46.95
N MET A 163 -19.81 24.77 47.91
CA MET A 163 -19.93 25.10 49.35
C MET A 163 -20.67 26.37 49.87
N GLN A 164 -21.95 26.15 50.23
CA GLN A 164 -22.49 26.08 51.62
C GLN A 164 -22.73 27.32 52.52
N HIS A 165 -23.93 27.30 53.15
CA HIS A 165 -24.41 27.95 54.39
C HIS A 165 -24.78 29.45 54.44
N GLY A 166 -26.00 29.76 54.92
CA GLY A 166 -26.43 31.12 55.33
C GLY A 166 -27.95 31.40 55.38
N HIS A 167 -28.65 30.98 56.45
CA HIS A 167 -29.93 31.49 57.02
C HIS A 167 -31.10 32.03 56.15
N SER A 168 -32.28 31.38 56.28
CA SER A 168 -33.60 31.83 56.82
C SER A 168 -34.12 33.30 56.70
N PRO A 169 -35.45 33.57 56.82
CA PRO A 169 -36.50 32.70 57.41
C PRO A 169 -37.88 32.61 56.68
N GLN A 170 -38.68 31.61 57.13
CA GLN A 170 -40.17 31.59 57.24
C GLN A 170 -41.05 31.53 55.96
N ASP A 171 -42.23 30.89 55.97
CA ASP A 171 -43.03 30.34 57.10
C ASP A 171 -43.84 29.05 56.77
N THR A 172 -44.04 28.19 57.80
CA THR A 172 -45.12 27.16 58.00
C THR A 172 -45.44 26.09 56.92
N ALA A 173 -45.79 24.82 57.24
CA ALA A 173 -45.83 24.08 58.51
C ALA A 173 -45.80 22.53 58.31
N MET A 174 -45.27 21.82 59.33
CA MET A 174 -45.63 20.50 59.94
C MET A 174 -46.11 19.30 59.06
N GLU A 175 -45.81 18.02 59.39
CA GLU A 175 -45.53 17.41 60.70
C GLU A 175 -44.57 16.16 60.66
N THR A 176 -44.37 15.50 61.82
CA THR A 176 -43.39 14.47 62.26
C THR A 176 -43.34 13.12 61.47
N VAL A 177 -42.26 12.28 61.38
CA VAL A 177 -41.14 11.82 62.28
C VAL A 177 -41.55 10.70 63.28
N PRO A 178 -40.79 9.59 63.54
CA PRO A 178 -39.68 8.87 62.85
C PRO A 178 -39.81 7.29 62.90
N GLU A 179 -38.67 6.55 62.78
CA GLU A 179 -38.21 5.27 63.42
C GLU A 179 -39.23 4.14 63.84
N ASP A 180 -38.93 2.83 63.82
CA ASP A 180 -37.77 2.13 64.43
C ASP A 180 -37.52 0.68 63.86
N CYS A 181 -36.88 -0.22 64.63
CA CYS A 181 -36.14 -1.41 64.18
C CYS A 181 -36.83 -2.81 64.28
N THR A 182 -36.04 -3.84 63.93
CA THR A 182 -36.09 -5.29 64.32
C THR A 182 -36.95 -6.30 63.52
N ALA A 183 -36.47 -7.55 63.55
CA ALA A 183 -37.03 -8.75 62.90
C ALA A 183 -37.84 -9.63 63.90
N PRO A 184 -38.42 -10.77 63.46
CA PRO A 184 -37.73 -12.05 63.75
C PRO A 184 -37.86 -13.10 62.61
N SER A 185 -37.88 -14.41 62.92
CA SER A 185 -37.41 -15.49 62.04
C SER A 185 -38.29 -16.76 62.00
N SER A 186 -38.09 -17.55 60.92
CA SER A 186 -38.02 -19.04 60.87
C SER A 186 -39.12 -19.94 61.47
N THR A 187 -39.76 -20.73 60.60
CA THR A 187 -40.04 -22.19 60.67
C THR A 187 -40.33 -22.68 59.22
N ASP A 188 -40.04 -23.86 58.66
CA ASP A 188 -39.62 -25.24 59.02
C ASP A 188 -40.70 -26.32 58.77
N VAL A 189 -40.28 -27.40 58.06
CA VAL A 189 -40.87 -28.77 57.87
C VAL A 189 -42.31 -28.89 57.28
N ASP A 190 -42.77 -29.98 56.63
CA ASP A 190 -42.16 -31.30 56.25
C ASP A 190 -42.82 -31.93 54.98
N ALA A 191 -42.44 -33.17 54.60
CA ALA A 191 -42.98 -33.99 53.48
C ALA A 191 -44.30 -34.76 53.81
N ALA A 192 -44.97 -35.58 52.97
CA ALA A 192 -44.67 -36.27 51.68
C ALA A 192 -45.97 -36.37 50.79
N ASN A 193 -46.36 -37.38 49.96
CA ASN A 193 -45.92 -38.76 49.68
C ASN A 193 -46.38 -39.28 48.26
N VAL A 194 -46.29 -40.61 48.02
CA VAL A 194 -46.42 -41.38 46.75
C VAL A 194 -47.81 -42.00 46.45
N ALA A 195 -48.13 -42.27 45.17
CA ALA A 195 -49.01 -43.36 44.70
C ALA A 195 -48.71 -43.82 43.24
N GLN A 196 -49.08 -45.07 42.90
CA GLN A 196 -49.01 -45.76 41.57
C GLN A 196 -50.36 -46.50 41.33
N HIS A 197 -50.82 -46.91 40.13
CA HIS A 197 -50.38 -48.06 39.29
C HIS A 197 -51.20 -48.13 37.95
N GLU A 198 -50.73 -48.95 36.99
CA GLU A 198 -51.40 -49.84 35.97
C GLU A 198 -52.93 -49.78 35.69
N ASP A 199 -53.51 -50.25 34.55
CA ASP A 199 -53.06 -50.65 33.18
C ASP A 199 -54.33 -51.00 32.30
N GLN A 200 -54.13 -51.35 31.02
CA GLN A 200 -55.02 -52.07 30.07
C GLN A 200 -55.99 -51.29 29.15
N SER A 201 -56.08 -51.80 27.91
CA SER A 201 -56.88 -51.35 26.74
C SER A 201 -58.02 -52.35 26.44
N PRO A 202 -58.98 -52.09 25.51
CA PRO A 202 -58.75 -52.41 24.08
C PRO A 202 -59.55 -51.62 23.01
N GLN A 203 -59.05 -51.61 21.75
CA GLN A 203 -59.80 -51.62 20.45
C GLN A 203 -60.81 -50.47 20.13
N ASP A 204 -61.17 -50.13 18.90
CA ASP A 204 -60.66 -50.32 17.51
C ASP A 204 -61.41 -49.25 16.66
N THR A 205 -61.06 -48.90 15.42
CA THR A 205 -60.07 -49.38 14.42
C THR A 205 -58.94 -48.32 14.23
N ASP A 206 -58.17 -48.12 13.14
CA ASP A 206 -58.20 -48.58 11.74
C ASP A 206 -56.81 -48.51 11.05
N MET A 207 -56.77 -48.94 9.79
CA MET A 207 -55.60 -49.25 8.96
C MET A 207 -55.10 -48.11 8.04
N GLU A 208 -53.96 -48.22 7.34
CA GLU A 208 -52.59 -48.70 7.64
C GLU A 208 -51.74 -48.64 6.35
N THR A 209 -50.40 -48.45 6.46
CA THR A 209 -49.30 -49.22 5.81
C THR A 209 -48.02 -48.40 5.58
N VAL A 210 -46.88 -49.10 5.63
CA VAL A 210 -45.49 -48.58 5.53
C VAL A 210 -44.62 -49.65 4.84
N PRO A 211 -43.60 -49.30 4.05
CA PRO A 211 -42.22 -49.41 4.57
C PRO A 211 -41.25 -48.35 4.01
N GLU A 212 -40.00 -48.40 4.46
CA GLU A 212 -38.81 -47.91 3.73
C GLU A 212 -38.39 -48.93 2.64
N GLU A 213 -37.58 -48.55 1.65
CA GLU A 213 -36.39 -49.35 1.30
C GLU A 213 -35.38 -48.62 0.40
N CYS A 214 -34.18 -49.20 0.26
CA CYS A 214 -33.10 -48.73 -0.62
C CYS A 214 -32.76 -49.81 -1.68
N THR A 215 -32.58 -49.42 -2.95
CA THR A 215 -31.94 -50.29 -3.95
C THR A 215 -31.25 -49.49 -5.05
N ALA A 216 -30.29 -50.13 -5.72
CA ALA A 216 -29.55 -49.60 -6.88
C ALA A 216 -29.89 -50.42 -8.14
N PRO A 217 -29.50 -49.96 -9.35
CA PRO A 217 -29.38 -50.81 -10.53
C PRO A 217 -27.90 -51.18 -10.83
N SER A 218 -27.66 -52.36 -11.42
CA SER A 218 -26.31 -52.84 -11.77
C SER A 218 -26.32 -53.87 -12.91
N SER A 219 -25.32 -53.79 -13.83
CA SER A 219 -25.00 -54.74 -14.94
C SER A 219 -26.10 -54.97 -16.01
N SER A 220 -25.82 -55.32 -17.28
CA SER A 220 -24.59 -55.78 -17.97
C SER A 220 -24.60 -55.37 -19.47
N ASP A 221 -23.56 -55.47 -20.32
CA ASP A 221 -22.08 -55.38 -20.23
C ASP A 221 -21.50 -55.20 -21.68
N VAL A 222 -20.72 -56.16 -22.22
CA VAL A 222 -20.15 -56.28 -23.60
C VAL A 222 -19.06 -55.27 -24.04
N ASP A 223 -17.83 -55.61 -23.63
CA ASP A 223 -16.59 -55.73 -24.43
C ASP A 223 -15.69 -54.57 -24.96
N GLU A 224 -14.40 -54.93 -24.95
CA GLU A 224 -13.22 -54.54 -25.75
C GLU A 224 -12.57 -53.12 -25.74
N THR A 225 -11.51 -53.02 -24.92
CA THR A 225 -10.18 -52.41 -25.24
C THR A 225 -10.02 -50.88 -25.35
N GLY A 226 -8.76 -50.40 -25.41
CA GLY A 226 -8.43 -49.05 -25.93
C GLY A 226 -7.44 -48.20 -25.12
N ARG A 227 -6.14 -48.30 -25.42
CA ARG A 227 -5.08 -47.41 -24.89
C ARG A 227 -5.19 -45.95 -25.38
N LYS A 228 -4.86 -45.02 -24.48
CA LYS A 228 -3.97 -43.82 -24.64
C LYS A 228 -3.93 -42.99 -25.95
N SER A 229 -3.96 -41.66 -25.73
CA SER A 229 -3.10 -40.61 -26.36
C SER A 229 -3.52 -39.89 -27.66
N THR A 230 -3.11 -38.60 -27.69
CA THR A 230 -2.68 -37.76 -28.84
C THR A 230 -3.64 -37.36 -29.97
N GLU A 231 -3.99 -36.06 -29.98
CA GLU A 231 -3.57 -35.03 -30.98
C GLU A 231 -4.07 -35.06 -32.45
N LEU A 232 -4.21 -33.85 -33.04
CA LEU A 232 -4.44 -33.54 -34.48
C LEU A 232 -5.84 -33.94 -35.05
N THR A 233 -6.40 -33.39 -36.16
CA THR A 233 -6.00 -32.32 -37.11
C THR A 233 -7.26 -31.59 -37.69
N ALA A 234 -7.09 -30.62 -38.59
CA ALA A 234 -8.16 -29.89 -39.29
C ALA A 234 -8.60 -30.53 -40.64
N ALA A 235 -9.64 -29.99 -41.27
CA ALA A 235 -10.06 -30.25 -42.66
C ALA A 235 -10.81 -29.05 -43.29
N ASP A 236 -10.74 -28.90 -44.61
CA ASP A 236 -11.23 -27.73 -45.39
C ASP A 236 -12.61 -27.93 -46.05
N VAL A 237 -13.16 -26.85 -46.65
CA VAL A 237 -13.58 -26.73 -48.09
C VAL A 237 -14.42 -25.44 -48.29
N ALA A 238 -14.41 -24.85 -49.49
CA ALA A 238 -14.96 -23.52 -49.83
C ALA A 238 -16.07 -23.56 -50.90
N GLN A 239 -16.74 -22.41 -51.17
CA GLN A 239 -17.19 -21.99 -52.52
C GLN A 239 -17.63 -20.50 -52.64
N HIS A 240 -18.11 -20.08 -53.82
CA HIS A 240 -18.11 -18.69 -54.35
C HIS A 240 -19.49 -18.08 -54.71
N GLY A 241 -19.53 -16.74 -54.88
CA GLY A 241 -20.49 -15.99 -55.74
C GLY A 241 -21.16 -14.79 -55.07
N GLN A 242 -21.53 -13.68 -55.74
CA GLN A 242 -21.34 -13.17 -57.12
C GLN A 242 -21.47 -11.61 -57.13
N SER A 243 -21.24 -10.94 -58.27
CA SER A 243 -21.39 -9.48 -58.50
C SER A 243 -22.15 -9.21 -59.81
N PRO A 244 -22.81 -8.04 -60.01
CA PRO A 244 -22.20 -6.88 -60.73
C PRO A 244 -22.62 -5.52 -60.06
N GLN A 245 -22.73 -4.29 -60.63
CA GLN A 245 -22.55 -3.69 -61.98
C GLN A 245 -22.13 -2.18 -61.86
N ASP A 246 -21.44 -1.67 -62.90
CA ASP A 246 -21.46 -0.36 -63.62
C ASP A 246 -22.29 0.87 -63.11
N THR A 247 -22.05 2.17 -63.46
CA THR A 247 -21.21 2.83 -64.51
C THR A 247 -20.95 4.34 -64.25
N VAL A 248 -19.75 4.84 -64.62
CA VAL A 248 -19.35 6.13 -65.26
C VAL A 248 -20.14 7.46 -65.04
N THR A 249 -19.45 8.55 -64.64
CA THR A 249 -19.40 9.88 -65.35
C THR A 249 -18.30 10.83 -64.78
N MET A 250 -17.96 11.93 -65.47
CA MET A 250 -16.80 12.83 -65.19
C MET A 250 -17.19 14.31 -65.02
N GLN A 251 -16.29 15.16 -64.48
CA GLN A 251 -16.07 16.54 -64.96
C GLN A 251 -14.77 17.21 -64.45
N ASP A 252 -14.19 18.09 -65.28
CA ASP A 252 -13.02 18.97 -65.05
C ASP A 252 -13.36 20.22 -64.20
N GLY A 253 -12.45 21.08 -63.71
CA GLY A 253 -10.97 21.18 -63.78
C GLY A 253 -10.48 22.62 -64.05
N ARG A 254 -9.39 23.10 -63.41
CA ARG A 254 -8.63 24.33 -63.78
C ARG A 254 -7.26 24.48 -63.10
N ALA A 255 -6.47 25.47 -63.53
CA ALA A 255 -4.99 25.53 -63.42
C ALA A 255 -4.43 26.78 -62.63
N PRO A 256 -3.11 26.93 -62.42
CA PRO A 256 -2.50 27.75 -61.33
C PRO A 256 -2.07 29.19 -61.73
N PRO A 257 -1.38 29.93 -60.83
CA PRO A 257 -0.06 30.45 -61.22
C PRO A 257 1.04 30.59 -60.11
N ILE A 258 2.28 30.20 -60.49
CA ILE A 258 3.58 30.92 -60.35
C ILE A 258 4.40 30.98 -59.01
N ILE A 259 5.47 30.17 -58.98
CA ILE A 259 6.91 30.42 -58.66
C ILE A 259 7.33 31.38 -57.51
N ARG A 260 8.06 30.88 -56.47
CA ARG A 260 9.50 31.24 -56.18
C ARG A 260 10.18 30.48 -55.00
N ASN A 261 11.42 30.08 -55.30
CA ASN A 261 12.58 29.56 -54.55
C ASN A 261 12.64 29.62 -53.00
N GLY A 262 13.29 28.61 -52.38
CA GLY A 262 13.90 28.67 -51.04
C GLY A 262 14.14 27.28 -50.41
N ASP A 263 15.41 26.87 -50.25
CA ASP A 263 15.80 25.55 -49.73
C ASP A 263 15.92 25.48 -48.18
N GLU A 264 16.25 24.27 -47.70
CA GLU A 264 16.66 23.87 -46.33
C GLU A 264 15.56 23.43 -45.33
N ALA A 265 15.15 22.17 -45.47
CA ALA A 265 14.62 21.36 -44.36
C ALA A 265 15.30 19.97 -44.37
N LEU A 266 15.80 19.52 -43.21
CA LEU A 266 16.51 18.25 -43.05
C LEU A 266 15.54 17.05 -43.06
N SER A 267 15.91 15.97 -43.74
CA SER A 267 15.15 14.72 -43.76
C SER A 267 15.49 13.83 -42.56
N GLU A 268 14.46 13.32 -41.88
CA GLU A 268 14.60 12.22 -40.93
C GLU A 268 14.73 10.86 -41.65
N PRO A 269 15.49 9.90 -41.09
CA PRO A 269 15.72 8.60 -41.73
C PRO A 269 14.62 7.57 -41.42
N ILE A 270 14.00 7.04 -42.47
CA ILE A 270 13.13 5.85 -42.38
C ILE A 270 13.96 4.63 -41.97
N LYS A 271 13.48 3.85 -40.99
CA LYS A 271 13.86 2.44 -40.82
C LYS A 271 12.67 1.56 -40.47
N LEU A 272 12.41 0.57 -41.32
CA LEU A 272 11.56 -0.59 -41.03
C LEU A 272 12.41 -1.69 -40.37
N THR A 273 11.77 -2.47 -39.50
CA THR A 273 12.11 -3.86 -39.17
C THR A 273 10.79 -4.63 -39.23
N ALA A 274 10.57 -5.69 -40.02
CA ALA A 274 11.42 -6.74 -40.59
C ALA A 274 11.77 -7.88 -39.61
N ALA A 275 10.77 -8.70 -39.26
CA ALA A 275 10.97 -10.13 -38.97
C ALA A 275 9.65 -10.91 -39.09
N ASN A 276 9.46 -11.67 -40.19
CA ASN A 276 8.79 -12.97 -40.13
C ASN A 276 9.07 -13.77 -41.43
N LEU A 277 10.14 -14.57 -41.45
CA LEU A 277 10.40 -15.62 -42.46
C LEU A 277 11.66 -16.43 -42.07
N MET A 278 11.48 -17.51 -41.31
CA MET A 278 12.45 -18.61 -41.18
C MET A 278 11.75 -19.95 -40.94
N GLN A 279 11.17 -20.48 -42.02
CA GLN A 279 10.81 -21.89 -42.25
C GLN A 279 10.32 -21.99 -43.70
N ARG A 280 10.72 -22.96 -44.52
CA ARG A 280 11.78 -23.98 -44.38
C ARG A 280 12.18 -24.44 -45.79
N GLU A 281 13.46 -24.65 -46.06
CA GLU A 281 13.89 -25.17 -47.37
C GLU A 281 13.60 -26.66 -47.51
N SER A 282 13.12 -27.12 -48.67
CA SER A 282 13.82 -28.11 -49.52
C SER A 282 12.97 -28.63 -50.70
N GLN A 283 13.66 -29.14 -51.72
CA GLN A 283 13.18 -29.97 -52.85
C GLN A 283 12.48 -29.27 -54.03
N SER A 284 13.30 -29.00 -55.05
CA SER A 284 13.06 -28.87 -56.50
C SER A 284 12.26 -30.06 -57.10
N PRO A 285 11.55 -29.94 -58.25
CA PRO A 285 12.10 -29.35 -59.48
C PRO A 285 11.18 -28.56 -60.45
N ASP A 286 11.87 -27.78 -61.31
CA ASP A 286 11.69 -27.50 -62.74
C ASP A 286 10.33 -27.20 -63.40
N ASN A 287 10.37 -26.16 -64.27
CA ASN A 287 9.41 -25.79 -65.34
C ASN A 287 8.04 -25.29 -64.83
N VAL A 288 7.40 -24.24 -65.37
CA VAL A 288 7.55 -23.42 -66.59
C VAL A 288 7.11 -21.97 -66.25
N GLU A 289 7.31 -20.88 -67.02
CA GLU A 289 7.85 -20.65 -68.37
C GLU A 289 8.42 -19.22 -68.49
N GLU A 290 9.49 -19.03 -69.28
CA GLU A 290 9.61 -17.87 -70.19
C GLU A 290 10.41 -18.33 -71.43
N SER A 291 10.02 -17.88 -72.61
CA SER A 291 10.26 -18.60 -73.86
C SER A 291 11.56 -18.23 -74.59
N THR A 292 12.34 -19.24 -74.97
CA THR A 292 13.10 -19.22 -76.22
C THR A 292 12.10 -19.12 -77.39
N VAL A 293 12.36 -18.53 -78.55
CA VAL A 293 13.53 -18.51 -79.46
C VAL A 293 13.28 -17.35 -80.47
N PRO A 294 14.10 -17.12 -81.52
CA PRO A 294 15.54 -17.32 -81.68
C PRO A 294 16.26 -16.01 -82.10
N GLU A 295 17.60 -16.05 -82.19
CA GLU A 295 18.29 -15.18 -83.16
C GLU A 295 18.05 -15.76 -84.56
N ASP A 296 17.43 -15.02 -85.47
CA ASP A 296 17.47 -15.34 -86.89
C ASP A 296 17.42 -14.08 -87.77
N HIS A 297 17.93 -14.21 -88.98
CA HIS A 297 18.10 -13.21 -90.06
C HIS A 297 17.25 -11.92 -89.98
N ILE A 298 17.79 -10.71 -90.22
CA ILE A 298 18.23 -10.30 -91.56
C ILE A 298 19.41 -9.31 -91.56
N SER A 299 20.33 -9.59 -92.49
CA SER A 299 21.37 -8.78 -93.14
C SER A 299 21.33 -7.24 -92.96
N GLN A 300 22.42 -6.68 -92.44
CA GLN A 300 22.95 -5.43 -93.00
C GLN A 300 23.87 -5.73 -94.18
N ASN A 301 23.26 -5.92 -95.36
CA ASN A 301 23.96 -5.69 -96.61
C ASN A 301 24.13 -4.18 -96.79
N ASN A 302 25.37 -3.71 -96.75
CA ASN A 302 25.91 -2.83 -97.79
C ASN A 302 27.29 -3.40 -98.11
N ILE A 303 27.51 -3.92 -99.31
CA ILE A 303 27.77 -3.11 -100.52
C ILE A 303 28.97 -2.20 -100.26
N GLU A 304 30.11 -2.60 -100.84
CA GLU A 304 30.67 -1.76 -101.89
C GLU A 304 31.21 -2.65 -103.02
N ALA A 305 31.29 -2.09 -104.23
CA ALA A 305 31.52 -2.83 -105.46
C ALA A 305 32.99 -2.72 -105.95
N PRO A 306 33.31 -2.38 -107.22
CA PRO A 306 34.13 -3.29 -108.01
C PRO A 306 35.61 -2.90 -108.13
N LEU A 307 36.34 -3.73 -108.87
CA LEU A 307 37.79 -3.68 -109.08
C LEU A 307 38.30 -2.39 -109.74
N ALA A 308 39.34 -1.79 -109.12
CA ALA A 308 40.40 -0.96 -109.72
C ALA A 308 39.99 0.42 -110.28
N ARG A 309 40.80 1.50 -110.22
CA ARG A 309 42.16 1.78 -109.70
C ARG A 309 42.05 3.06 -108.79
N ASP A 310 42.98 3.55 -107.97
CA ASP A 310 44.46 3.56 -107.97
C ASP A 310 45.06 3.37 -106.55
N GLN A 311 46.38 3.52 -106.38
CA GLN A 311 47.15 2.83 -105.33
C GLN A 311 47.26 3.49 -103.93
N GLU A 312 46.82 4.73 -103.71
CA GLU A 312 47.10 5.43 -102.43
C GLU A 312 46.30 4.92 -101.21
N THR A 313 45.14 4.28 -101.42
CA THR A 313 44.19 3.98 -100.33
C THR A 313 44.49 2.72 -99.50
N GLN A 314 45.34 1.79 -99.97
CA GLN A 314 45.58 0.53 -99.25
C GLN A 314 46.49 0.66 -98.02
N ALA A 315 47.28 1.74 -97.91
CA ALA A 315 48.22 1.93 -96.80
C ALA A 315 47.50 2.24 -95.48
N ASP A 316 46.59 3.22 -95.48
CA ASP A 316 45.92 3.66 -94.25
C ASP A 316 44.80 2.71 -93.79
N ILE A 317 44.23 1.88 -94.68
CA ILE A 317 43.30 0.81 -94.27
C ILE A 317 44.03 -0.22 -93.38
N ARG A 318 45.23 -0.68 -93.75
CA ARG A 318 46.02 -1.58 -92.88
C ARG A 318 46.41 -0.92 -91.54
N LYS A 319 46.69 0.39 -91.56
CA LYS A 319 47.07 1.19 -90.39
C LYS A 319 45.90 1.35 -89.41
N THR A 320 44.72 1.68 -89.90
CA THR A 320 43.48 1.83 -89.11
C THR A 320 43.01 0.50 -88.53
N TRP A 321 43.04 -0.61 -89.28
CA TRP A 321 42.76 -1.94 -88.75
C TRP A 321 43.77 -2.37 -87.66
N SER A 322 45.06 -2.01 -87.81
CA SER A 322 46.08 -2.24 -86.76
C SER A 322 45.78 -1.44 -85.48
N LEU A 323 45.40 -0.16 -85.61
CA LEU A 323 44.98 0.68 -84.49
C LEU A 323 43.74 0.11 -83.79
N LEU A 324 42.70 -0.27 -84.55
CA LEU A 324 41.50 -0.94 -84.03
C LEU A 324 41.82 -2.26 -83.30
N ALA A 325 42.78 -3.05 -83.77
CA ALA A 325 43.24 -4.26 -83.07
C ALA A 325 43.96 -3.93 -81.75
N SER A 326 44.76 -2.86 -81.73
CA SER A 326 45.43 -2.35 -80.51
C SER A 326 44.42 -1.83 -79.48
N GLU A 327 43.37 -1.14 -79.92
CA GLU A 327 42.29 -0.66 -79.07
C GLU A 327 41.42 -1.82 -78.56
N LYS A 328 41.05 -2.77 -79.43
CA LYS A 328 40.27 -3.97 -79.06
C LYS A 328 41.02 -4.83 -78.03
N THR A 329 42.35 -4.88 -78.08
CA THR A 329 43.17 -5.55 -77.04
C THR A 329 43.34 -4.71 -75.77
N LYS A 330 43.46 -3.39 -75.86
CA LYS A 330 43.45 -2.44 -74.72
C LYS A 330 42.13 -2.50 -73.95
N TRP A 331 40.99 -2.51 -74.64
CA TRP A 331 39.66 -2.69 -74.03
C TRP A 331 39.49 -4.08 -73.40
N LYS A 332 39.92 -5.17 -74.06
CA LYS A 332 39.93 -6.52 -73.44
C LYS A 332 40.84 -6.64 -72.20
N ARG A 333 41.92 -5.85 -72.09
CA ARG A 333 42.71 -5.73 -70.84
C ARG A 333 41.90 -5.01 -69.77
N LYS A 334 41.36 -3.81 -70.08
CA LYS A 334 40.54 -3.03 -69.15
C LYS A 334 39.32 -3.82 -68.64
N GLU A 335 38.65 -4.57 -69.51
CA GLU A 335 37.56 -5.49 -69.15
C GLU A 335 38.03 -6.58 -68.17
N ARG A 336 39.16 -7.24 -68.45
CA ARG A 336 39.76 -8.26 -67.57
C ARG A 336 40.11 -7.68 -66.21
N ASP A 337 40.65 -6.47 -66.16
CA ASP A 337 41.04 -5.83 -64.90
C ASP A 337 39.84 -5.30 -64.11
N MET A 338 38.78 -4.82 -64.78
CA MET A 338 37.48 -4.55 -64.13
C MET A 338 36.83 -5.85 -63.61
N ARG A 339 36.89 -6.97 -64.34
CA ARG A 339 36.44 -8.29 -63.85
C ARG A 339 37.22 -8.72 -62.59
N LYS A 340 38.54 -8.55 -62.55
CA LYS A 340 39.36 -8.78 -61.34
C LYS A 340 38.96 -7.85 -60.18
N GLN A 341 38.64 -6.59 -60.45
CA GLN A 341 38.23 -5.61 -59.44
C GLN A 341 36.85 -5.97 -58.85
N ILE A 342 35.89 -6.38 -59.69
CA ILE A 342 34.60 -6.92 -59.26
C ILE A 342 34.80 -8.17 -58.40
N GLU A 343 35.66 -9.10 -58.81
CA GLU A 343 35.98 -10.32 -58.05
C GLU A 343 36.62 -10.01 -56.69
N ARG A 344 37.54 -9.03 -56.63
CA ARG A 344 38.11 -8.55 -55.36
C ARG A 344 37.04 -7.94 -54.46
N LEU A 345 36.14 -7.11 -55.00
CA LEU A 345 35.05 -6.48 -54.27
C LEU A 345 34.04 -7.52 -53.73
N LYS A 346 33.69 -8.55 -54.52
CA LYS A 346 32.86 -9.68 -54.05
C LYS A 346 33.46 -10.35 -52.82
N ARG A 347 34.75 -10.72 -52.88
CA ARG A 347 35.47 -11.33 -51.74
C ARG A 347 35.49 -10.43 -50.50
N THR A 348 35.64 -9.12 -50.67
CA THR A 348 35.54 -8.16 -49.57
C THR A 348 34.12 -8.13 -48.96
N VAL A 349 33.08 -8.09 -49.80
CA VAL A 349 31.68 -8.14 -49.35
C VAL A 349 31.37 -9.43 -48.61
N ASP A 350 31.81 -10.59 -49.11
CA ASP A 350 31.57 -11.88 -48.45
C ASP A 350 32.39 -12.08 -47.17
N SER A 351 33.54 -11.39 -47.04
CA SER A 351 34.26 -11.26 -45.78
C SER A 351 33.44 -10.48 -44.75
N TYR A 352 32.93 -9.28 -45.12
CA TYR A 352 32.10 -8.47 -44.22
C TYR A 352 30.78 -9.15 -43.86
N LYS A 353 30.16 -9.94 -44.75
CA LYS A 353 28.98 -10.78 -44.39
C LYS A 353 29.30 -11.78 -43.29
N LYS A 354 30.45 -12.48 -43.38
CA LYS A 354 30.88 -13.45 -42.35
C LYS A 354 31.24 -12.78 -41.02
N GLU A 355 31.77 -11.56 -41.06
CA GLU A 355 32.07 -10.76 -39.89
C GLU A 355 30.79 -10.23 -39.21
N LEU A 356 29.82 -9.73 -39.99
CA LEU A 356 28.49 -9.34 -39.51
C LEU A 356 27.70 -10.51 -38.92
N GLN A 357 27.84 -11.72 -39.49
CA GLN A 357 27.19 -12.91 -38.94
C GLN A 357 27.78 -13.28 -37.58
N LYS A 358 29.11 -13.33 -37.43
CA LYS A 358 29.76 -13.55 -36.13
C LYS A 358 29.32 -12.52 -35.08
N LEU A 359 29.28 -11.24 -35.45
CA LEU A 359 28.83 -10.16 -34.57
C LEU A 359 27.32 -10.23 -34.24
N ARG A 360 26.52 -11.01 -34.97
CA ARG A 360 25.12 -11.31 -34.65
C ARG A 360 24.99 -12.55 -33.77
N ASP A 361 25.88 -13.53 -33.95
CA ASP A 361 25.94 -14.77 -33.16
C ASP A 361 26.57 -14.54 -31.76
N ASP A 362 27.29 -13.43 -31.57
CA ASP A 362 27.71 -12.93 -30.25
C ASP A 362 26.49 -12.58 -29.38
N GLY A 363 26.21 -13.41 -28.36
CA GLY A 363 25.00 -13.30 -27.54
C GLY A 363 24.74 -11.92 -26.91
N HIS A 364 25.80 -11.17 -26.55
CA HIS A 364 25.66 -9.81 -26.04
C HIS A 364 25.12 -8.79 -27.07
N VAL A 365 25.36 -9.03 -28.36
CA VAL A 365 24.80 -8.23 -29.44
C VAL A 365 23.35 -8.64 -29.69
N ALA A 366 23.04 -9.95 -29.64
CA ALA A 366 21.67 -10.44 -29.70
C ALA A 366 20.79 -9.86 -28.57
N ASP A 367 21.28 -9.90 -27.31
CA ASP A 367 20.62 -9.29 -26.14
C ASP A 367 20.35 -7.79 -26.36
N PHE A 368 21.33 -7.05 -26.88
CA PHE A 368 21.19 -5.61 -27.12
C PHE A 368 20.26 -5.29 -28.30
N THR A 369 20.26 -6.12 -29.34
CA THR A 369 19.30 -6.03 -30.46
C THR A 369 17.87 -6.29 -29.96
N TYR A 370 17.66 -7.32 -29.14
CA TYR A 370 16.36 -7.60 -28.51
C TYR A 370 15.89 -6.45 -27.61
N ILE A 371 16.78 -5.88 -26.78
CA ILE A 371 16.47 -4.67 -25.99
C ILE A 371 16.08 -3.50 -26.90
N LYS A 372 16.75 -3.33 -28.06
CA LYS A 372 16.39 -2.27 -29.01
C LYS A 372 15.03 -2.52 -29.66
N GLU A 373 14.76 -3.74 -30.14
CA GLU A 373 13.46 -4.12 -30.74
C GLU A 373 12.31 -3.89 -29.75
N ARG A 374 12.46 -4.33 -28.49
CA ARG A 374 11.51 -4.05 -27.40
C ARG A 374 11.38 -2.54 -27.13
N ALA A 375 12.44 -1.75 -27.24
CA ALA A 375 12.38 -0.29 -27.06
C ALA A 375 11.66 0.41 -28.22
N ASP A 376 11.84 -0.06 -29.46
CA ASP A 376 11.13 0.43 -30.65
C ASP A 376 9.61 0.06 -30.57
N GLU A 377 9.26 -1.07 -29.94
CA GLU A 377 7.90 -1.45 -29.50
C GLU A 377 7.37 -0.64 -28.29
N LYS A 378 8.09 0.39 -27.84
CA LYS A 378 7.77 1.24 -26.67
C LYS A 378 7.79 0.54 -25.30
N HIS A 379 8.46 -0.60 -25.14
CA HIS A 379 8.57 -1.28 -23.85
C HIS A 379 9.45 -0.49 -22.86
N GLN A 380 8.83 0.16 -21.86
CA GLN A 380 9.48 1.12 -20.96
C GLN A 380 10.79 0.64 -20.29
N PRO A 381 10.92 -0.59 -19.74
CA PRO A 381 12.19 -1.09 -19.23
C PRO A 381 13.31 -1.14 -20.28
N ALA A 382 12.96 -1.43 -21.54
CA ALA A 382 13.91 -1.53 -22.64
C ALA A 382 14.40 -0.15 -23.10
N ILE A 383 13.50 0.84 -23.19
CA ILE A 383 13.86 2.26 -23.42
C ILE A 383 14.86 2.73 -22.36
N PHE A 384 14.56 2.49 -21.07
CA PHE A 384 15.43 2.91 -19.97
C PHE A 384 16.83 2.27 -20.06
N LEU A 385 16.92 0.97 -20.32
CA LEU A 385 18.20 0.24 -20.48
C LEU A 385 18.99 0.73 -21.71
N LEU A 386 18.32 0.92 -22.84
CA LEU A 386 18.91 1.45 -24.06
C LEU A 386 19.51 2.85 -23.84
N GLU A 387 18.83 3.69 -23.03
CA GLU A 387 19.33 4.99 -22.62
C GLU A 387 20.50 4.93 -21.63
N GLN A 388 20.56 3.94 -20.73
CA GLN A 388 21.73 3.77 -19.84
C GLN A 388 23.00 3.57 -20.68
N VAL A 389 22.94 2.71 -21.70
CA VAL A 389 24.06 2.46 -22.63
C VAL A 389 24.32 3.68 -23.51
N SER A 390 23.28 4.23 -24.15
CA SER A 390 23.41 5.34 -25.10
C SER A 390 23.92 6.65 -24.47
N ASN A 391 23.57 6.90 -23.20
CA ASN A 391 24.02 8.06 -22.44
C ASN A 391 25.29 7.81 -21.62
N PHE A 392 25.79 6.57 -21.51
CA PHE A 392 26.93 6.21 -20.66
C PHE A 392 28.12 7.15 -20.89
N ARG A 393 28.57 7.25 -22.15
CA ARG A 393 29.70 8.11 -22.58
C ARG A 393 29.34 9.58 -22.81
N ARG A 394 28.05 9.97 -22.75
CA ARG A 394 27.61 11.35 -23.04
C ARG A 394 27.85 12.26 -21.83
N GLN A 395 28.47 13.41 -22.08
CA GLN A 395 28.64 14.49 -21.07
C GLN A 395 27.35 15.31 -20.89
N LYS A 396 26.56 15.47 -21.96
CA LYS A 396 25.19 15.98 -21.93
C LYS A 396 24.25 14.86 -22.38
N PRO A 397 23.70 14.06 -21.45
CA PRO A 397 22.70 13.04 -21.76
C PRO A 397 21.41 13.62 -22.37
N SER A 398 20.78 12.85 -23.25
CA SER A 398 19.45 13.08 -23.80
C SER A 398 18.49 12.02 -23.25
N TRP A 399 17.28 12.42 -22.86
CA TRP A 399 16.30 11.55 -22.20
C TRP A 399 14.96 11.60 -22.92
N SER A 400 14.35 10.45 -23.11
CA SER A 400 12.93 10.31 -23.44
C SER A 400 12.03 10.82 -22.32
N GLU A 401 10.78 11.10 -22.68
CA GLU A 401 9.76 11.50 -21.73
C GLU A 401 9.51 10.42 -20.66
N ASP A 402 9.46 9.15 -21.05
CA ASP A 402 9.29 8.01 -20.15
C ASP A 402 10.38 7.94 -19.07
N THR A 403 11.66 8.05 -19.45
CA THR A 403 12.77 8.07 -18.48
C THR A 403 12.69 9.28 -17.56
N LEU A 404 12.29 10.46 -18.06
CA LEU A 404 12.10 11.65 -17.22
C LEU A 404 10.96 11.45 -16.21
N ARG A 405 9.80 10.97 -16.66
CA ARG A 405 8.62 10.69 -15.80
C ARG A 405 8.94 9.63 -14.75
N HIS A 406 9.58 8.52 -15.12
CA HIS A 406 10.04 7.50 -14.18
C HIS A 406 11.12 8.01 -13.22
N SER A 407 12.03 8.86 -13.68
CA SER A 407 13.06 9.48 -12.83
C SER A 407 12.47 10.44 -11.79
N ILE A 408 11.40 11.19 -12.13
CA ILE A 408 10.65 12.01 -11.17
C ILE A 408 10.04 11.10 -10.09
N VAL A 409 9.42 9.98 -10.49
CA VAL A 409 8.78 9.02 -9.57
C VAL A 409 9.81 8.31 -8.68
N LEU A 410 10.93 7.85 -9.23
CA LEU A 410 11.99 7.19 -8.46
C LEU A 410 12.60 8.16 -7.43
N ARG A 411 12.82 9.42 -7.82
CA ARG A 411 13.28 10.50 -6.93
C ARG A 411 12.24 10.92 -5.89
N HIS A 412 10.95 10.80 -6.19
CA HIS A 412 9.83 11.00 -5.28
C HIS A 412 9.74 9.86 -4.24
N LEU A 413 9.95 8.60 -4.66
CA LEU A 413 9.95 7.43 -3.79
C LEU A 413 11.12 7.43 -2.80
N SER A 414 12.32 7.83 -3.26
CA SER A 414 13.45 8.08 -2.36
C SER A 414 14.49 9.02 -2.98
N THR A 415 14.42 10.31 -2.61
CA THR A 415 15.42 11.30 -3.04
C THR A 415 16.83 10.89 -2.67
N LYS A 416 17.03 10.30 -1.48
CA LYS A 416 18.37 9.85 -1.04
C LYS A 416 18.92 8.73 -1.92
N MET A 417 18.09 7.76 -2.29
CA MET A 417 18.51 6.67 -3.17
C MET A 417 18.80 7.20 -4.58
N TYR A 418 17.91 8.03 -5.14
CA TYR A 418 18.08 8.58 -6.49
C TYR A 418 19.35 9.45 -6.62
N GLU A 419 19.60 10.34 -5.66
CA GLU A 419 20.79 11.19 -5.69
C GLU A 419 22.08 10.36 -5.48
N HIS A 420 22.04 9.28 -4.68
CA HIS A 420 23.16 8.34 -4.48
C HIS A 420 23.45 7.50 -5.75
N LEU A 421 22.44 6.86 -6.34
CA LEU A 421 22.57 6.10 -7.60
C LEU A 421 23.18 6.94 -8.73
N ARG A 422 22.88 8.25 -8.75
CA ARG A 422 23.47 9.20 -9.69
C ARG A 422 24.86 9.70 -9.27
N SER A 423 25.18 9.82 -7.98
CA SER A 423 26.50 10.29 -7.51
C SER A 423 27.58 9.23 -7.61
N GLU A 424 27.27 7.97 -7.30
CA GLU A 424 28.20 6.84 -7.48
C GLU A 424 28.35 6.42 -8.94
N GLY A 425 27.56 7.00 -9.86
CA GLY A 425 27.56 6.65 -11.28
C GLY A 425 26.97 5.28 -11.61
N LEU A 426 26.33 4.60 -10.64
CA LEU A 426 25.71 3.28 -10.80
C LEU A 426 24.63 3.25 -11.88
N LEU A 427 23.90 4.36 -12.05
CA LEU A 427 23.00 4.59 -13.17
C LEU A 427 23.21 6.02 -13.71
N LYS A 428 23.18 6.16 -15.04
CA LYS A 428 23.11 7.45 -15.70
C LYS A 428 21.67 7.94 -15.54
N LEU A 429 21.46 8.88 -14.62
CA LEU A 429 20.13 9.42 -14.29
C LEU A 429 20.06 10.94 -14.52
N PRO A 430 18.90 11.50 -14.91
CA PRO A 430 18.71 12.95 -15.05
C PRO A 430 19.11 13.76 -13.80
N SER A 431 19.63 14.96 -14.02
CA SER A 431 19.96 15.88 -12.92
C SER A 431 18.70 16.46 -12.27
N ARG A 432 18.81 16.96 -11.03
CA ARG A 432 17.71 17.70 -10.36
C ARG A 432 17.17 18.83 -11.24
N ASN A 433 18.03 19.56 -11.93
CA ASN A 433 17.63 20.69 -12.78
C ASN A 433 16.92 20.18 -14.05
N THR A 434 17.37 19.08 -14.65
CA THR A 434 16.69 18.44 -15.79
C THR A 434 15.25 18.06 -15.43
N LEU A 435 15.06 17.42 -14.27
CA LEU A 435 13.73 17.03 -13.78
C LEU A 435 12.85 18.24 -13.42
N GLN A 436 13.44 19.31 -12.86
CA GLN A 436 12.71 20.53 -12.51
C GLN A 436 12.33 21.35 -13.76
N ASN A 437 13.17 21.37 -14.79
CA ASN A 437 12.88 22.03 -16.06
C ASN A 437 11.75 21.31 -16.80
N TYR A 438 11.78 19.98 -16.85
CA TYR A 438 10.69 19.17 -17.44
C TYR A 438 9.35 19.37 -16.68
N LEU A 439 9.38 19.48 -15.35
CA LEU A 439 8.18 19.80 -14.56
C LEU A 439 7.71 21.26 -14.71
N GLY A 440 8.55 22.14 -15.26
CA GLY A 440 8.31 23.57 -15.39
C GLY A 440 8.15 24.30 -14.06
N THR A 441 7.51 25.46 -14.13
CA THR A 441 6.96 26.19 -12.99
C THR A 441 5.64 25.58 -12.52
N THR A 442 5.30 25.91 -11.27
CA THR A 442 3.97 25.67 -10.68
C THR A 442 3.06 26.84 -11.10
N SER A 443 1.90 26.55 -11.72
CA SER A 443 0.91 27.59 -12.05
C SER A 443 0.19 28.07 -10.80
N GLY A 444 0.14 27.22 -9.77
CA GLY A 444 -0.46 27.52 -8.46
C GLY A 444 -1.97 27.67 -8.49
N GLU A 445 -2.59 27.42 -9.64
CA GLU A 445 -4.04 27.47 -9.86
C GLU A 445 -4.74 26.37 -9.05
N THR A 446 -5.95 26.69 -8.62
CA THR A 446 -6.85 25.84 -7.84
C THR A 446 -8.09 25.48 -8.65
N GLY A 447 -8.92 24.61 -8.11
CA GLY A 447 -10.11 24.10 -8.76
C GLY A 447 -9.79 23.25 -9.99
N PHE A 448 -10.52 23.49 -11.07
CA PHE A 448 -10.36 22.84 -12.36
C PHE A 448 -9.53 23.75 -13.26
N ASN A 449 -8.27 23.38 -13.53
CA ASN A 449 -7.31 24.19 -14.29
C ASN A 449 -6.95 23.59 -15.66
N SER A 450 -6.18 24.34 -16.45
CA SER A 450 -5.74 23.98 -17.80
C SER A 450 -5.04 22.62 -17.86
N LEU A 451 -4.11 22.37 -16.93
CA LEU A 451 -3.36 21.12 -16.82
C LEU A 451 -4.26 19.89 -16.55
N ILE A 452 -5.36 20.07 -15.81
CA ILE A 452 -6.37 19.02 -15.61
C ILE A 452 -7.16 18.79 -16.90
N GLU A 453 -7.54 19.86 -17.62
CA GLU A 453 -8.29 19.76 -18.87
C GLU A 453 -7.47 19.07 -19.98
N GLU A 454 -6.20 19.44 -20.12
CA GLU A 454 -5.22 18.78 -21.00
C GLU A 454 -5.06 17.30 -20.63
N ARG A 455 -4.95 16.99 -19.33
CA ARG A 455 -4.83 15.59 -18.88
C ARG A 455 -6.09 14.78 -19.20
N LEU A 456 -7.28 15.34 -19.02
CA LEU A 456 -8.54 14.66 -19.34
C LEU A 456 -8.66 14.42 -20.85
N LYS A 457 -8.26 15.38 -21.70
CA LYS A 457 -8.23 15.19 -23.16
C LYS A 457 -7.27 14.06 -23.58
N ALA A 458 -6.04 14.05 -23.06
CA ALA A 458 -5.07 13.00 -23.34
C ALA A 458 -5.52 11.60 -22.87
N GLU A 459 -6.28 11.52 -21.76
CA GLU A 459 -6.88 10.25 -21.30
C GLU A 459 -8.08 9.85 -22.19
N LEU A 460 -8.87 10.80 -22.69
CA LEU A 460 -10.01 10.54 -23.59
C LEU A 460 -9.58 9.91 -24.93
N GLU A 461 -8.43 10.32 -25.47
CA GLU A 461 -7.82 9.73 -26.67
C GLU A 461 -7.58 8.21 -26.53
N HIS A 462 -7.31 7.74 -25.30
CA HIS A 462 -7.10 6.34 -24.97
C HIS A 462 -8.40 5.59 -24.60
N LEU A 463 -9.55 6.26 -24.68
CA LEU A 463 -10.87 5.75 -24.27
C LEU A 463 -11.88 5.82 -25.44
N PRO A 464 -11.75 4.97 -26.47
CA PRO A 464 -12.56 5.05 -27.69
C PRO A 464 -14.04 4.66 -27.47
N ALA A 465 -14.33 3.67 -26.63
CA ALA A 465 -15.69 3.19 -26.40
C ALA A 465 -16.46 4.07 -25.39
N SER A 466 -17.76 4.34 -25.62
CA SER A 466 -18.58 5.16 -24.70
C SER A 466 -18.58 4.62 -23.27
N GLN A 467 -18.74 3.30 -23.10
CA GLN A 467 -18.63 2.59 -21.81
C GLN A 467 -17.31 2.85 -21.08
N SER A 468 -16.21 3.08 -21.81
CA SER A 468 -14.87 3.29 -21.22
C SER A 468 -14.71 4.66 -20.55
N ARG A 469 -15.63 5.59 -20.82
CA ARG A 469 -15.67 6.97 -20.28
C ARG A 469 -16.59 7.12 -19.07
N VAL A 470 -17.31 6.05 -18.70
CA VAL A 470 -18.27 6.03 -17.58
C VAL A 470 -17.52 5.86 -16.26
N CYS A 471 -17.75 6.78 -15.34
CA CYS A 471 -16.90 6.98 -14.17
C CYS A 471 -17.68 7.35 -12.90
N SER A 472 -17.00 7.21 -11.76
CA SER A 472 -17.43 7.78 -10.48
C SER A 472 -16.58 9.00 -10.16
N LEU A 473 -17.23 10.08 -9.73
CA LEU A 473 -16.59 11.20 -9.04
C LEU A 473 -16.52 10.88 -7.54
N ILE A 474 -15.37 11.14 -6.92
CA ILE A 474 -15.09 10.90 -5.50
C ILE A 474 -14.62 12.21 -4.89
N ALA A 475 -15.20 12.64 -3.76
CA ALA A 475 -14.79 13.86 -3.06
C ALA A 475 -14.50 13.61 -1.57
N ASP A 476 -13.37 14.13 -1.08
CA ASP A 476 -12.91 14.00 0.31
C ASP A 476 -11.96 15.14 0.71
N GLU A 477 -11.76 15.34 2.02
CA GLU A 477 -10.97 16.43 2.62
C GLU A 477 -9.78 15.90 3.44
N MET A 478 -8.55 16.25 3.06
CA MET A 478 -7.38 16.05 3.94
C MET A 478 -7.09 17.30 4.78
N ARG A 479 -6.63 17.11 6.02
CA ARG A 479 -6.06 18.21 6.83
C ARG A 479 -4.67 18.59 6.33
N ILE A 480 -4.40 19.89 6.28
CA ILE A 480 -3.09 20.49 5.98
C ILE A 480 -2.68 21.49 7.06
N LYS A 481 -1.40 21.85 7.07
CA LYS A 481 -0.80 22.80 8.00
C LYS A 481 -1.05 24.23 7.54
N GLN A 482 -1.82 24.98 8.32
CA GLN A 482 -1.97 26.43 8.17
C GLN A 482 -0.59 27.10 8.20
N ARG A 483 -0.19 27.69 7.06
CA ARG A 483 1.11 28.34 6.90
C ARG A 483 1.12 29.24 5.67
N LEU A 484 1.36 30.52 5.87
CA LEU A 484 1.67 31.45 4.78
C LEU A 484 3.11 31.26 4.29
N GLN A 485 3.33 31.29 2.98
CA GLN A 485 4.64 31.20 2.35
C GLN A 485 4.73 32.12 1.13
N TYR A 486 5.81 32.89 1.05
CA TYR A 486 6.15 33.63 -0.17
C TYR A 486 6.68 32.67 -1.26
N ASN A 487 6.04 32.68 -2.43
CA ASN A 487 6.45 31.92 -3.61
C ASN A 487 7.19 32.81 -4.62
N LYS A 488 8.52 32.83 -4.52
CA LYS A 488 9.42 33.56 -5.42
C LYS A 488 9.23 33.34 -6.94
N GLN A 489 8.53 32.28 -7.35
CA GLN A 489 8.25 32.00 -8.78
C GLN A 489 6.99 32.72 -9.31
N GLN A 490 6.14 33.23 -8.42
CA GLN A 490 4.88 33.90 -8.74
C GLN A 490 4.77 35.29 -8.09
N ASP A 491 5.81 35.73 -7.39
CA ASP A 491 5.87 36.91 -6.53
C ASP A 491 4.68 37.06 -5.55
N SER A 492 4.15 35.94 -5.07
CA SER A 492 2.86 35.89 -4.34
C SER A 492 2.97 35.19 -2.97
N PHE A 493 1.97 35.40 -2.12
CA PHE A 493 1.84 34.71 -0.83
C PHE A 493 0.81 33.58 -0.90
N VAL A 494 1.29 32.34 -0.80
CA VAL A 494 0.51 31.10 -0.87
C VAL A 494 0.25 30.58 0.55
N GLY A 495 -0.99 30.23 0.89
CA GLY A 495 -1.36 29.73 2.22
C GLY A 495 -2.78 30.04 2.70
N HIS A 496 -3.49 30.94 2.01
CA HIS A 496 -4.89 31.27 2.28
C HIS A 496 -5.86 30.19 1.79
N THR A 497 -7.12 30.32 2.20
CA THR A 497 -8.26 29.66 1.56
C THR A 497 -8.41 30.12 0.13
N ASP A 498 -8.83 29.20 -0.72
CA ASP A 498 -9.16 29.41 -2.12
C ASP A 498 -10.14 28.31 -2.55
N MET A 499 -11.39 28.72 -2.71
CA MET A 499 -12.55 27.93 -3.14
C MET A 499 -13.18 28.57 -4.40
N GLY A 500 -12.50 29.54 -5.04
CA GLY A 500 -12.98 30.29 -6.18
C GLY A 500 -14.37 30.89 -5.96
N PHE A 501 -15.29 30.62 -6.88
CA PHE A 501 -16.69 31.10 -6.84
C PHE A 501 -17.55 30.57 -5.66
N ALA A 502 -16.99 29.70 -4.80
CA ALA A 502 -17.63 29.24 -3.57
C ALA A 502 -17.13 29.95 -2.30
N ASP A 503 -16.11 30.81 -2.39
CA ASP A 503 -15.77 31.75 -1.32
C ASP A 503 -16.86 32.83 -1.20
N ASP A 504 -17.15 33.26 0.04
CA ASP A 504 -18.03 34.41 0.28
C ASP A 504 -17.21 35.70 0.17
N PRO A 505 -17.55 36.62 -0.77
CA PRO A 505 -16.69 37.76 -1.13
C PRO A 505 -16.48 38.79 0.00
N ASN A 506 -17.28 38.70 1.07
CA ASN A 506 -17.18 39.53 2.26
C ASN A 506 -16.30 38.91 3.38
N THR A 507 -15.64 37.78 3.12
CA THR A 507 -14.85 37.04 4.13
C THR A 507 -13.38 37.42 4.09
N GLU A 508 -12.77 37.70 5.26
CA GLU A 508 -11.34 38.00 5.34
C GLU A 508 -10.45 36.82 4.88
N PRO A 509 -9.35 37.08 4.14
CA PRO A 509 -8.41 36.04 3.71
C PRO A 509 -7.83 35.25 4.89
N SER A 510 -8.15 33.97 4.97
CA SER A 510 -7.85 33.14 6.14
C SER A 510 -6.95 31.96 5.80
N LEU A 511 -6.07 31.53 6.71
CA LEU A 511 -5.15 30.41 6.40
C LEU A 511 -5.89 29.07 6.29
N ALA A 512 -5.74 28.39 5.16
CA ALA A 512 -6.37 27.10 4.88
C ALA A 512 -5.85 26.00 5.83
N ASN A 513 -6.77 25.24 6.42
CA ASN A 513 -6.46 24.10 7.30
C ASN A 513 -6.79 22.74 6.66
N SER A 514 -7.35 22.77 5.45
CA SER A 514 -7.74 21.60 4.68
C SER A 514 -7.51 21.76 3.18
N LEU A 515 -7.41 20.62 2.51
CA LEU A 515 -7.43 20.45 1.07
C LEU A 515 -8.65 19.56 0.76
N LEU A 516 -9.63 20.12 0.07
CA LEU A 516 -10.68 19.35 -0.60
C LEU A 516 -10.11 18.86 -1.95
N CYS A 517 -10.34 17.60 -2.29
CA CYS A 517 -9.99 17.06 -3.60
C CYS A 517 -11.16 16.33 -4.24
N PHE A 518 -11.12 16.27 -5.57
CA PHE A 518 -12.03 15.52 -6.42
C PHE A 518 -11.22 14.57 -7.30
N VAL A 519 -11.59 13.28 -7.31
CA VAL A 519 -10.93 12.23 -8.10
C VAL A 519 -11.96 11.52 -8.98
N LEU A 520 -11.62 11.39 -10.25
CA LEU A 520 -12.34 10.58 -11.22
C LEU A 520 -11.79 9.16 -11.21
N ASN A 521 -12.66 8.16 -11.12
CA ASN A 521 -12.31 6.74 -11.13
C ASN A 521 -13.15 6.00 -12.17
N GLY A 522 -12.52 5.39 -13.17
CA GLY A 522 -13.21 4.64 -14.22
C GLY A 522 -13.95 3.44 -13.65
N LEU A 523 -15.19 3.20 -14.11
CA LEU A 523 -15.97 2.03 -13.65
C LEU A 523 -15.58 0.77 -14.43
N SER A 524 -15.52 0.87 -15.76
CA SER A 524 -15.07 -0.19 -16.67
C SER A 524 -13.53 -0.27 -16.73
N THR A 525 -12.87 0.84 -17.06
CA THR A 525 -11.41 0.98 -17.21
C THR A 525 -10.71 1.34 -15.89
N SER A 526 -9.37 1.30 -15.87
CA SER A 526 -8.54 1.40 -14.65
C SER A 526 -7.86 2.76 -14.41
N PHE A 527 -8.37 3.85 -14.98
CA PHE A 527 -7.84 5.21 -14.73
C PHE A 527 -8.26 5.77 -13.36
N ARG A 528 -7.41 6.65 -12.80
CA ARG A 528 -7.64 7.43 -11.57
C ARG A 528 -7.02 8.82 -11.71
N ILE A 529 -7.84 9.85 -11.87
CA ILE A 529 -7.38 11.20 -12.25
C ILE A 529 -7.84 12.21 -11.19
N PRO A 530 -6.96 13.02 -10.58
CA PRO A 530 -7.38 14.16 -9.77
C PRO A 530 -7.93 15.25 -10.70
N VAL A 531 -9.21 15.60 -10.56
CA VAL A 531 -9.93 16.50 -11.49
C VAL A 531 -10.29 17.86 -10.91
N SER A 532 -10.14 18.07 -9.61
CA SER A 532 -10.22 19.41 -9.01
C SER A 532 -9.68 19.38 -7.57
N TYR A 533 -9.22 20.52 -7.06
CA TYR A 533 -8.78 20.66 -5.67
C TYR A 533 -8.92 22.10 -5.15
N PHE A 534 -9.31 22.27 -3.88
CA PHE A 534 -9.53 23.59 -3.26
C PHE A 534 -8.95 23.64 -1.85
N PHE A 535 -8.55 24.84 -1.41
CA PHE A 535 -7.96 25.05 -0.09
C PHE A 535 -8.99 25.65 0.85
N THR A 536 -9.41 24.87 1.85
CA THR A 536 -10.60 25.16 2.66
C THR A 536 -10.27 25.43 4.13
N LYS A 537 -11.21 26.08 4.82
CA LYS A 537 -11.18 26.28 6.28
C LYS A 537 -12.60 26.30 6.84
N GLY A 538 -13.16 25.12 7.12
CA GLY A 538 -14.50 24.99 7.70
C GLY A 538 -15.63 25.01 6.67
N LEU A 539 -15.45 24.26 5.58
CA LEU A 539 -16.40 24.15 4.46
C LEU A 539 -17.84 23.83 4.92
N ASN A 540 -18.82 24.59 4.42
CA ASN A 540 -20.25 24.36 4.66
C ASN A 540 -20.91 23.56 3.52
N GLY A 541 -22.11 23.02 3.76
CA GLY A 541 -22.80 22.15 2.82
C GLY A 541 -23.18 22.82 1.49
N SER A 542 -23.51 24.11 1.51
CA SER A 542 -23.86 24.90 0.32
C SER A 542 -22.64 25.20 -0.56
N GLN A 543 -21.51 25.53 0.08
CA GLN A 543 -20.22 25.66 -0.61
C GLN A 543 -19.82 24.34 -1.28
N LEU A 544 -19.93 23.22 -0.56
CA LEU A 544 -19.60 21.91 -1.13
C LEU A 544 -20.55 21.51 -2.28
N SER A 545 -21.86 21.76 -2.19
CA SER A 545 -22.78 21.48 -3.30
C SER A 545 -22.51 22.35 -4.53
N LYS A 546 -22.14 23.63 -4.34
CA LYS A 546 -21.68 24.51 -5.44
C LYS A 546 -20.44 23.93 -6.14
N LEU A 547 -19.43 23.54 -5.37
CA LEU A 547 -18.19 22.95 -5.90
C LEU A 547 -18.43 21.61 -6.60
N LEU A 548 -19.29 20.76 -6.05
CA LEU A 548 -19.68 19.48 -6.66
C LEU A 548 -20.31 19.66 -8.04
N LEU A 549 -21.29 20.56 -8.19
CA LEU A 549 -21.95 20.83 -9.46
C LEU A 549 -20.97 21.34 -10.53
N PHE A 550 -20.11 22.29 -10.17
CA PHE A 550 -19.06 22.82 -11.07
C PHE A 550 -18.08 21.74 -11.53
N VAL A 551 -17.63 20.84 -10.65
CA VAL A 551 -16.70 19.77 -11.03
C VAL A 551 -17.38 18.74 -11.93
N ILE A 552 -18.65 18.39 -11.68
CA ILE A 552 -19.44 17.52 -12.57
C ILE A 552 -19.58 18.17 -13.96
N GLU A 553 -20.02 19.43 -14.02
CA GLU A 553 -20.19 20.18 -15.28
C GLU A 553 -18.88 20.28 -16.08
N LYS A 554 -17.75 20.56 -15.42
CA LYS A 554 -16.44 20.68 -16.07
C LYS A 554 -15.92 19.35 -16.61
N VAL A 555 -16.10 18.25 -15.87
CA VAL A 555 -15.70 16.90 -16.29
C VAL A 555 -16.59 16.38 -17.42
N GLU A 556 -17.89 16.63 -17.37
CA GLU A 556 -18.82 16.24 -18.45
C GLU A 556 -18.50 16.97 -19.76
N LYS A 557 -18.17 18.28 -19.68
CA LYS A 557 -17.73 19.07 -20.85
C LYS A 557 -16.41 18.59 -21.47
N THR A 558 -15.61 17.75 -20.80
CA THR A 558 -14.45 17.08 -21.43
C THR A 558 -14.75 15.70 -22.01
N GLY A 559 -16.02 15.25 -22.01
CA GLY A 559 -16.47 14.02 -22.66
C GLY A 559 -16.48 12.76 -21.77
N PHE A 560 -16.26 12.92 -20.46
CA PHE A 560 -16.44 11.85 -19.46
C PHE A 560 -17.88 11.82 -18.95
N ARG A 561 -18.39 10.63 -18.58
CA ARG A 561 -19.78 10.44 -18.12
C ARG A 561 -19.80 10.09 -16.63
N VAL A 562 -20.19 11.03 -15.77
CA VAL A 562 -20.22 10.91 -14.32
C VAL A 562 -21.52 10.22 -13.88
N LEU A 563 -21.46 8.90 -13.70
CA LEU A 563 -22.64 8.11 -13.32
C LEU A 563 -22.88 8.10 -11.79
N ARG A 564 -21.83 8.29 -11.00
CA ARG A 564 -21.86 8.13 -9.53
C ARG A 564 -21.07 9.23 -8.83
N LEU A 565 -21.58 9.69 -7.68
CA LEU A 565 -20.88 10.54 -6.73
C LEU A 565 -20.69 9.78 -5.40
N VAL A 566 -19.45 9.77 -4.89
CA VAL A 566 -19.08 9.14 -3.61
C VAL A 566 -18.40 10.14 -2.69
N THR A 567 -18.83 10.20 -1.42
CA THR A 567 -18.16 10.98 -0.35
C THR A 567 -18.05 10.16 0.93
N ASP A 568 -17.35 10.68 1.94
CA ASP A 568 -17.51 10.19 3.31
C ASP A 568 -18.88 10.62 3.91
N ASN A 569 -19.24 10.05 5.06
CA ASN A 569 -20.47 10.36 5.80
C ASN A 569 -20.28 11.48 6.87
N HIS A 570 -19.49 12.51 6.57
CA HIS A 570 -19.36 13.69 7.42
C HIS A 570 -20.56 14.64 7.25
N LYS A 571 -20.94 15.38 8.30
CA LYS A 571 -22.12 16.26 8.32
C LYS A 571 -22.18 17.26 7.15
N THR A 572 -21.03 17.80 6.71
CA THR A 572 -20.94 18.73 5.58
C THR A 572 -21.34 18.04 4.28
N ASN A 573 -20.92 16.79 4.10
CA ASN A 573 -21.11 16.01 2.88
C ASN A 573 -22.57 15.51 2.80
N VAL A 574 -23.12 15.05 3.92
CA VAL A 574 -24.56 14.75 4.07
C VAL A 574 -25.42 16.00 3.78
N SER A 575 -25.00 17.18 4.26
CA SER A 575 -25.70 18.44 3.98
C SER A 575 -25.62 18.83 2.50
N ALA A 576 -24.48 18.63 1.84
CA ALA A 576 -24.32 18.91 0.42
C ALA A 576 -25.19 17.97 -0.44
N MET A 577 -25.20 16.67 -0.14
CA MET A 577 -26.11 15.72 -0.82
C MET A 577 -27.58 16.07 -0.59
N LYS A 578 -27.98 16.46 0.63
CA LYS A 578 -29.36 16.93 0.89
C LYS A 578 -29.73 18.13 0.00
N ILE A 579 -28.82 19.06 -0.23
CA ILE A 579 -29.04 20.20 -1.15
C ILE A 579 -29.17 19.72 -2.61
N LEU A 580 -28.30 18.81 -3.07
CA LEU A 580 -28.38 18.22 -4.42
C LEU A 580 -29.68 17.44 -4.67
N CYS A 581 -30.29 16.87 -3.63
CA CYS A 581 -31.58 16.17 -3.70
C CYS A 581 -32.81 17.08 -3.46
N GLY A 582 -32.68 18.40 -3.44
CA GLY A 582 -33.81 19.31 -3.18
C GLY A 582 -34.34 19.29 -1.73
N GLY A 583 -33.53 18.84 -0.78
CA GLY A 583 -33.79 18.85 0.67
C GLY A 583 -33.93 17.46 1.31
N ILE A 584 -34.53 16.50 0.59
CA ILE A 584 -34.75 15.12 1.08
C ILE A 584 -33.64 14.23 0.52
N LEU A 585 -32.87 13.57 1.39
CA LEU A 585 -31.73 12.76 0.95
C LEU A 585 -32.16 11.48 0.21
N THR A 586 -31.79 11.35 -1.06
CA THR A 586 -32.05 10.17 -1.90
C THR A 586 -30.76 9.51 -2.38
N TYR A 587 -30.85 8.25 -2.82
CA TYR A 587 -29.73 7.50 -3.41
C TYR A 587 -29.52 7.75 -4.92
N ARG A 588 -30.44 8.47 -5.56
CA ARG A 588 -30.38 8.87 -6.99
C ARG A 588 -31.14 10.17 -7.22
N ILE A 589 -30.66 10.95 -8.18
CA ILE A 589 -31.30 12.17 -8.72
C ILE A 589 -31.18 12.19 -10.25
N GLN A 590 -31.91 13.08 -10.93
CA GLN A 590 -31.61 13.41 -12.33
C GLN A 590 -30.21 14.05 -12.42
N HIS A 591 -29.48 13.77 -13.48
CA HIS A 591 -28.09 14.20 -13.60
C HIS A 591 -28.02 15.71 -13.93
N PRO A 592 -27.25 16.51 -13.16
CA PRO A 592 -27.37 17.98 -13.19
C PRO A 592 -26.87 18.64 -14.49
N HIS A 593 -26.13 17.93 -15.33
CA HIS A 593 -25.70 18.38 -16.66
C HIS A 593 -26.61 17.83 -17.79
N ASP A 594 -27.45 16.83 -17.49
CA ASP A 594 -28.14 16.01 -18.50
C ASP A 594 -29.40 15.38 -17.86
N PRO A 595 -30.59 16.01 -17.97
CA PRO A 595 -31.80 15.57 -17.27
C PRO A 595 -32.34 14.18 -17.67
N GLU A 596 -31.87 13.61 -18.80
CA GLU A 596 -32.25 12.26 -19.24
C GLU A 596 -31.49 11.17 -18.48
N ARG A 597 -30.33 11.50 -17.89
CA ARG A 597 -29.51 10.59 -17.09
C ARG A 597 -29.82 10.64 -15.59
N LEU A 598 -29.38 9.60 -14.89
CA LEU A 598 -29.37 9.52 -13.43
C LEU A 598 -27.96 9.73 -12.88
N LEU A 599 -27.85 10.45 -11.76
CA LEU A 599 -26.66 10.48 -10.91
C LEU A 599 -26.94 9.66 -9.65
N PHE A 600 -26.15 8.59 -9.42
CA PHE A 600 -26.24 7.78 -8.21
C PHE A 600 -25.38 8.39 -7.10
N LEU A 601 -26.00 8.65 -5.94
CA LEU A 601 -25.34 9.24 -4.77
C LEU A 601 -25.01 8.14 -3.76
N SER A 602 -23.82 8.17 -3.16
CA SER A 602 -23.40 7.16 -2.17
C SER A 602 -22.45 7.74 -1.15
N PHE A 603 -22.50 7.20 0.07
CA PHE A 603 -21.36 7.30 0.99
C PHE A 603 -20.38 6.15 0.74
N ASP A 604 -19.15 6.30 1.21
CA ASP A 604 -18.16 5.23 1.19
C ASP A 604 -18.45 4.13 2.23
N TYR A 605 -18.48 2.87 1.78
CA TYR A 605 -18.81 1.72 2.59
C TYR A 605 -17.69 1.34 3.58
N CYS A 606 -16.43 1.65 3.27
CA CYS A 606 -15.31 1.49 4.19
C CYS A 606 -15.44 2.44 5.39
N HIS A 607 -15.94 3.67 5.21
CA HIS A 607 -16.29 4.60 6.28
C HIS A 607 -17.51 4.14 7.08
N ILE A 608 -18.54 3.59 6.42
CA ILE A 608 -19.70 3.02 7.13
C ILE A 608 -19.30 1.84 8.02
N ILE A 609 -18.52 0.87 7.53
CA ILE A 609 -18.12 -0.29 8.35
C ILE A 609 -17.16 0.13 9.49
N LYS A 610 -16.31 1.15 9.27
CA LYS A 610 -15.53 1.82 10.33
C LYS A 610 -16.47 2.39 11.42
N ASN A 611 -17.63 2.93 11.07
CA ASN A 611 -18.61 3.48 12.03
C ASN A 611 -19.41 2.38 12.75
N VAL A 612 -19.95 1.39 12.04
CA VAL A 612 -20.68 0.23 12.63
C VAL A 612 -19.81 -0.48 13.67
N ARG A 613 -18.56 -0.84 13.32
CA ARG A 613 -17.60 -1.45 14.25
C ARG A 613 -17.27 -0.54 15.43
N SER A 614 -17.28 0.78 15.27
CA SER A 614 -17.04 1.70 16.39
C SER A 614 -18.18 1.75 17.40
N GLN A 615 -19.43 1.56 16.95
CA GLN A 615 -20.63 1.58 17.77
C GLN A 615 -20.81 0.25 18.51
N PHE A 616 -20.73 -0.88 17.80
CA PHE A 616 -20.75 -2.24 18.37
C PHE A 616 -19.71 -2.46 19.48
N LEU A 617 -18.52 -1.86 19.38
CA LEU A 617 -17.49 -1.95 20.43
C LEU A 617 -17.76 -1.06 21.66
N ALA A 618 -18.62 -0.05 21.53
CA ALA A 618 -18.86 1.01 22.51
C ALA A 618 -20.17 0.85 23.31
N HIS A 619 -21.22 0.28 22.71
CA HIS A 619 -22.48 -0.05 23.36
C HIS A 619 -23.06 -1.35 22.78
N ASP A 620 -23.98 -1.96 23.54
CA ASP A 620 -24.69 -3.16 23.12
C ASP A 620 -25.98 -2.79 22.37
N ILE A 621 -26.40 -3.63 21.42
CA ILE A 621 -27.45 -3.36 20.43
C ILE A 621 -28.62 -4.35 20.63
N GLY A 622 -29.85 -3.94 20.27
CA GLY A 622 -31.08 -4.71 20.42
C GLY A 622 -31.78 -4.48 21.77
N LYS A 623 -33.01 -4.97 21.88
CA LYS A 623 -34.00 -4.71 22.95
C LYS A 623 -33.43 -4.72 24.36
N ASP A 624 -32.64 -5.74 24.65
CA ASP A 624 -32.08 -6.04 25.97
C ASP A 624 -30.53 -6.09 25.93
N GLY A 625 -29.91 -5.52 24.89
CA GLY A 625 -28.46 -5.57 24.67
C GLY A 625 -27.93 -6.92 24.14
N GLU A 626 -28.79 -7.71 23.49
CA GLU A 626 -28.48 -9.06 22.98
C GLU A 626 -27.32 -9.13 21.97
N ILE A 627 -27.04 -8.04 21.24
CA ILE A 627 -25.91 -7.90 20.35
C ILE A 627 -24.80 -7.18 21.11
N SER A 628 -23.87 -7.95 21.68
CA SER A 628 -22.86 -7.44 22.60
C SER A 628 -21.43 -7.78 22.17
N SER A 629 -20.58 -6.76 22.10
CA SER A 629 -19.13 -6.95 21.94
C SER A 629 -18.46 -7.54 23.18
N SER A 630 -19.19 -7.79 24.29
CA SER A 630 -18.67 -8.50 25.46
C SER A 630 -18.21 -9.92 25.13
N HIS A 631 -18.88 -10.63 24.21
CA HIS A 631 -18.46 -11.96 23.76
C HIS A 631 -17.09 -11.93 23.05
N LEU A 632 -16.89 -10.94 22.17
CA LEU A 632 -15.61 -10.70 21.50
C LEU A 632 -14.50 -10.32 22.49
N LYS A 633 -14.82 -9.46 23.48
CA LYS A 633 -13.91 -9.09 24.58
C LYS A 633 -13.50 -10.33 25.38
N LYS A 634 -14.44 -11.23 25.71
CA LYS A 634 -14.18 -12.53 26.38
C LYS A 634 -13.26 -13.45 25.55
N ILE A 635 -13.52 -13.62 24.25
CA ILE A 635 -12.65 -14.42 23.36
C ILE A 635 -11.20 -13.90 23.40
N TYR A 636 -11.01 -12.59 23.24
CA TYR A 636 -9.68 -11.99 23.32
C TYR A 636 -9.01 -12.24 24.67
N GLU A 637 -9.71 -12.01 25.79
CA GLU A 637 -9.16 -12.22 27.14
C GLU A 637 -8.83 -13.70 27.43
N MET A 638 -9.56 -14.65 26.85
CA MET A 638 -9.25 -16.09 26.91
C MET A 638 -7.98 -16.41 26.11
N GLN A 639 -7.91 -16.01 24.82
CA GLN A 639 -6.83 -16.44 23.92
C GLN A 639 -5.54 -15.59 23.98
N LYS A 640 -5.55 -14.42 24.62
CA LYS A 640 -4.41 -13.46 24.62
C LYS A 640 -3.07 -14.11 24.97
N ASP A 641 -3.10 -15.07 25.89
CA ASP A 641 -1.94 -15.75 26.44
C ASP A 641 -1.57 -17.06 25.74
N TRP A 642 -2.43 -17.58 24.85
CA TRP A 642 -2.23 -18.85 24.16
C TRP A 642 -1.20 -18.74 23.01
N ILE A 643 -0.50 -19.84 22.74
CA ILE A 643 0.49 -19.94 21.64
C ILE A 643 -0.22 -20.30 20.32
N VAL A 644 -1.26 -21.14 20.40
CA VAL A 644 -2.22 -21.36 19.32
C VAL A 644 -3.51 -20.62 19.69
N LYS A 645 -4.01 -19.81 18.77
CA LYS A 645 -5.20 -18.98 18.97
C LYS A 645 -6.29 -19.40 17.97
N PRO A 646 -7.56 -19.55 18.38
CA PRO A 646 -8.67 -19.77 17.45
C PRO A 646 -8.78 -18.62 16.44
N VAL A 647 -8.63 -17.37 16.88
CA VAL A 647 -8.64 -16.20 16.00
C VAL A 647 -7.24 -15.56 15.96
N ARG A 648 -6.42 -15.91 14.97
CA ARG A 648 -4.98 -15.61 14.98
C ARG A 648 -4.64 -14.11 15.04
N PHE A 649 -5.36 -13.28 14.28
CA PHE A 649 -5.12 -11.83 14.19
C PHE A 649 -5.67 -11.03 15.38
N LEU A 650 -6.65 -11.57 16.11
CA LEU A 650 -7.41 -10.84 17.11
C LEU A 650 -6.52 -10.42 18.30
N SER A 651 -6.42 -9.10 18.46
CA SER A 651 -5.50 -8.42 19.37
C SER A 651 -6.15 -7.22 20.05
N ARG A 652 -5.47 -6.63 21.04
CA ARG A 652 -5.91 -5.41 21.75
C ARG A 652 -6.32 -4.27 20.79
N LYS A 653 -5.68 -4.20 19.62
CA LYS A 653 -5.88 -3.16 18.60
C LYS A 653 -7.19 -3.32 17.80
N HIS A 654 -7.85 -4.48 17.91
CA HIS A 654 -9.18 -4.75 17.35
C HIS A 654 -10.29 -4.47 18.37
N VAL A 655 -10.11 -4.95 19.61
CA VAL A 655 -11.14 -4.93 20.66
C VAL A 655 -11.21 -3.60 21.40
N TYR A 656 -10.07 -2.92 21.58
CA TYR A 656 -9.95 -1.66 22.32
C TYR A 656 -9.24 -0.56 21.49
N PRO A 657 -9.65 -0.28 20.23
CA PRO A 657 -8.91 0.60 19.33
C PRO A 657 -8.84 2.04 19.86
N SER A 658 -7.62 2.60 19.88
CA SER A 658 -7.43 4.06 20.02
C SER A 658 -7.96 4.81 18.79
N ASN A 659 -8.13 6.13 18.89
CA ASN A 659 -8.73 6.92 17.82
C ASN A 659 -7.98 6.84 16.47
N ILE A 660 -6.66 6.60 16.47
CA ILE A 660 -5.89 6.34 15.25
C ILE A 660 -6.16 4.91 14.75
N GLU A 661 -6.17 3.92 15.64
CA GLU A 661 -6.40 2.51 15.28
C GLU A 661 -7.82 2.26 14.73
N LYS A 662 -8.81 3.08 15.12
CA LYS A 662 -10.18 3.05 14.57
C LYS A 662 -10.23 3.35 13.07
N MET A 663 -9.25 4.07 12.51
CA MET A 663 -9.24 4.47 11.09
C MET A 663 -8.83 3.34 10.14
N ASN A 664 -8.27 2.24 10.65
CA ASN A 664 -7.92 1.10 9.81
C ASN A 664 -9.16 0.26 9.47
N VAL A 665 -9.39 0.04 8.17
CA VAL A 665 -10.56 -0.67 7.65
C VAL A 665 -10.45 -2.19 7.85
N SER A 666 -9.28 -2.81 7.64
CA SER A 666 -9.13 -4.26 7.84
C SER A 666 -9.57 -4.66 9.24
N ARG A 667 -9.07 -3.98 10.29
CA ARG A 667 -9.48 -4.27 11.68
C ARG A 667 -10.97 -4.08 11.97
N ALA A 668 -11.73 -3.39 11.10
CA ALA A 668 -13.19 -3.33 11.19
C ALA A 668 -13.84 -4.58 10.59
N ILE A 669 -13.33 -5.05 9.45
CA ILE A 669 -13.77 -6.28 8.77
C ILE A 669 -13.35 -7.52 9.58
N ASP A 670 -12.09 -7.58 10.01
CA ASP A 670 -11.48 -8.65 10.81
C ASP A 670 -12.27 -8.93 12.09
N VAL A 671 -12.83 -7.88 12.73
CA VAL A 671 -13.71 -7.99 13.90
C VAL A 671 -15.01 -8.74 13.63
N LEU A 672 -15.57 -8.62 12.42
CA LEU A 672 -16.84 -9.21 11.99
C LEU A 672 -16.65 -10.55 11.24
N SER A 673 -15.41 -10.99 11.06
CA SER A 673 -15.04 -12.05 10.13
C SER A 673 -15.47 -13.47 10.55
N PRO A 674 -15.59 -14.41 9.59
CA PRO A 674 -15.96 -15.81 9.85
C PRO A 674 -15.08 -16.54 10.88
N ASP A 675 -13.79 -16.21 11.03
CA ASP A 675 -12.94 -16.75 12.10
C ASP A 675 -13.54 -16.45 13.48
N VAL A 676 -14.04 -15.23 13.68
CA VAL A 676 -14.63 -14.76 14.93
C VAL A 676 -16.01 -15.37 15.12
N THR A 677 -16.88 -15.33 14.10
CA THR A 677 -18.25 -15.84 14.21
C THR A 677 -18.28 -17.36 14.37
N SER A 678 -17.36 -18.09 13.75
CA SER A 678 -17.16 -19.54 13.96
C SER A 678 -16.64 -19.88 15.36
N THR A 679 -15.80 -19.02 15.95
CA THR A 679 -15.35 -19.14 17.34
C THR A 679 -16.50 -18.89 18.31
N LEU A 680 -17.32 -17.87 18.06
CA LEU A 680 -18.53 -17.59 18.84
C LEU A 680 -19.55 -18.73 18.73
N ARG A 681 -19.82 -19.24 17.52
CA ARG A 681 -20.69 -20.40 17.26
C ARG A 681 -20.23 -21.63 18.03
N TYR A 682 -18.95 -22.00 17.92
CA TYR A 682 -18.37 -23.10 18.71
C TYR A 682 -18.56 -22.89 20.23
N LEU A 683 -18.33 -21.68 20.75
CA LEU A 683 -18.51 -21.37 22.17
C LEU A 683 -19.98 -21.33 22.62
N LYS A 684 -20.91 -20.99 21.73
CA LYS A 684 -22.36 -21.07 21.95
C LYS A 684 -22.79 -22.53 22.06
N ASP A 685 -22.40 -23.35 21.08
CA ASP A 685 -22.78 -24.77 20.99
C ASP A 685 -22.19 -25.57 22.17
N GLN A 686 -20.98 -25.20 22.62
CA GLN A 686 -20.32 -25.79 23.78
C GLN A 686 -20.69 -25.10 25.12
N ALA A 687 -21.59 -24.11 25.14
CA ALA A 687 -21.85 -23.28 26.32
C ALA A 687 -22.29 -24.10 27.54
N GLY A 688 -23.16 -25.11 27.35
CA GLY A 688 -23.63 -26.02 28.40
C GLY A 688 -22.59 -27.04 28.89
N HIS A 689 -21.48 -27.21 28.17
CA HIS A 689 -20.36 -28.10 28.52
C HIS A 689 -19.11 -27.32 28.96
N SER A 690 -19.20 -25.98 29.06
CA SER A 690 -18.06 -25.09 29.31
C SER A 690 -18.24 -24.32 30.62
N SER A 691 -17.13 -23.87 31.20
CA SER A 691 -17.14 -23.01 32.40
C SER A 691 -17.59 -21.56 32.14
N ASN A 692 -18.23 -21.26 31.00
CA ASN A 692 -18.64 -19.91 30.64
C ASN A 692 -19.95 -19.90 29.84
N THR A 693 -21.04 -20.21 30.53
CA THR A 693 -22.42 -20.22 30.02
C THR A 693 -22.84 -18.92 29.31
N SER A 694 -22.17 -17.80 29.59
CA SER A 694 -22.45 -16.49 28.97
C SER A 694 -22.19 -16.40 27.46
N PHE A 695 -21.75 -17.48 26.80
CA PHE A 695 -21.74 -17.58 25.34
C PHE A 695 -23.04 -18.14 24.74
N ALA A 696 -23.95 -18.73 25.53
CA ALA A 696 -25.23 -19.24 25.03
C ALA A 696 -26.08 -18.14 24.37
N SER A 697 -26.07 -16.93 24.93
CA SER A 697 -26.74 -15.73 24.41
C SER A 697 -26.01 -15.05 23.24
N SER A 698 -24.89 -15.58 22.73
CA SER A 698 -24.16 -14.96 21.63
C SER A 698 -24.82 -15.10 20.25
N GLY A 699 -25.96 -15.79 20.14
CA GLY A 699 -26.70 -16.01 18.89
C GLY A 699 -26.99 -14.73 18.10
N PRO A 700 -27.71 -13.73 18.65
CA PRO A 700 -27.97 -12.46 17.97
C PRO A 700 -26.69 -11.70 17.58
N THR A 701 -25.66 -11.77 18.44
CA THR A 701 -24.34 -11.19 18.16
C THR A 701 -23.70 -11.83 16.92
N ILE A 702 -23.77 -13.17 16.77
CA ILE A 702 -23.28 -13.89 15.58
C ILE A 702 -24.02 -13.43 14.32
N THR A 703 -25.36 -13.42 14.34
CA THR A 703 -26.18 -13.01 13.18
C THR A 703 -25.89 -11.58 12.75
N PHE A 704 -25.75 -10.64 13.70
CA PHE A 704 -25.38 -9.25 13.40
C PHE A 704 -24.02 -9.13 12.71
N MET A 705 -23.03 -9.87 13.20
CA MET A 705 -21.68 -9.86 12.63
C MET A 705 -21.66 -10.47 11.23
N GLU A 706 -22.38 -11.56 11.00
CA GLU A 706 -22.45 -12.22 9.69
C GLU A 706 -23.23 -11.38 8.67
N SER A 707 -24.35 -10.74 9.05
CA SER A 707 -25.06 -9.77 8.19
C SER A 707 -24.21 -8.56 7.81
N MET A 708 -23.48 -7.97 8.76
CA MET A 708 -22.62 -6.81 8.49
C MET A 708 -21.37 -7.16 7.68
N TYR A 709 -20.81 -8.35 7.90
CA TYR A 709 -19.70 -8.87 7.09
C TYR A 709 -20.15 -9.18 5.65
N ARG A 710 -21.32 -9.81 5.48
CA ARG A 710 -21.93 -10.05 4.16
C ARG A 710 -22.17 -8.74 3.43
N TRP A 711 -22.81 -7.77 4.07
CA TRP A 711 -23.05 -6.44 3.52
C TRP A 711 -21.78 -5.78 2.99
N PHE A 712 -20.68 -5.84 3.76
CA PHE A 712 -19.39 -5.30 3.32
C PHE A 712 -18.86 -6.02 2.07
N LEU A 713 -18.88 -7.35 2.04
CA LEU A 713 -18.34 -8.13 0.92
C LEU A 713 -19.09 -7.92 -0.41
N LEU A 714 -20.41 -7.71 -0.36
CA LEU A 714 -21.20 -7.37 -1.54
C LEU A 714 -20.81 -5.99 -2.13
N HIS A 715 -20.35 -5.06 -1.29
CA HIS A 715 -19.80 -3.77 -1.72
C HIS A 715 -18.30 -3.82 -2.11
N ASP A 716 -17.56 -4.88 -1.74
CA ASP A 716 -16.10 -4.99 -1.89
C ASP A 716 -15.64 -6.03 -2.94
N THR A 717 -16.46 -6.29 -3.96
CA THR A 717 -16.12 -7.22 -5.04
C THR A 717 -15.15 -6.58 -6.04
N SER A 718 -14.00 -7.23 -6.28
CA SER A 718 -12.84 -6.57 -6.90
C SER A 718 -12.25 -7.20 -8.16
N ASN A 719 -12.51 -8.47 -8.44
CA ASN A 719 -12.06 -9.18 -9.66
C ASN A 719 -12.86 -10.48 -9.84
N LYS A 720 -12.93 -11.00 -11.07
CA LYS A 720 -13.80 -12.14 -11.40
C LYS A 720 -13.54 -13.38 -10.53
N SER A 721 -12.26 -13.75 -10.41
CA SER A 721 -11.79 -14.95 -9.72
C SER A 721 -11.58 -14.80 -8.20
N GLN A 722 -12.07 -13.70 -7.60
CA GLN A 722 -12.05 -13.52 -6.14
C GLN A 722 -12.85 -14.61 -5.43
N HIS A 723 -14.03 -14.95 -5.97
CA HIS A 723 -14.94 -15.94 -5.39
C HIS A 723 -14.38 -17.37 -5.43
N GLU A 724 -13.70 -17.75 -6.52
CA GLU A 724 -12.96 -19.02 -6.65
C GLU A 724 -11.85 -19.12 -5.59
N ARG A 725 -10.95 -18.12 -5.55
CA ARG A 725 -9.78 -18.13 -4.64
C ARG A 725 -10.17 -18.11 -3.15
N GLN A 726 -11.27 -17.45 -2.80
CA GLN A 726 -11.78 -17.36 -1.42
C GLN A 726 -12.84 -18.43 -1.08
N ARG A 727 -13.24 -19.25 -2.07
CA ARG A 727 -14.39 -20.18 -2.02
C ARG A 727 -15.62 -19.55 -1.37
N PHE A 728 -15.99 -18.36 -1.84
CA PHE A 728 -17.06 -17.56 -1.22
C PHE A 728 -17.94 -16.89 -2.29
N PRO A 729 -19.18 -17.36 -2.50
CA PRO A 729 -20.04 -16.88 -3.59
C PRO A 729 -20.34 -15.38 -3.55
N ASP A 730 -20.49 -14.79 -2.36
CA ASP A 730 -20.89 -13.38 -2.21
C ASP A 730 -19.88 -12.39 -2.82
N VAL A 731 -18.60 -12.74 -2.97
CA VAL A 731 -17.58 -11.89 -3.62
C VAL A 731 -17.39 -12.17 -5.11
N ARG A 732 -18.38 -12.80 -5.75
CA ARG A 732 -18.43 -12.96 -7.21
C ARG A 732 -18.79 -11.64 -7.87
N HIS A 733 -18.23 -11.36 -9.05
CA HIS A 733 -18.67 -10.25 -9.89
C HIS A 733 -20.18 -10.30 -10.15
N TYR A 734 -20.81 -9.15 -10.37
CA TYR A 734 -22.22 -9.06 -10.77
C TYR A 734 -22.29 -9.01 -12.29
N ASP A 735 -23.02 -9.93 -12.90
CA ASP A 735 -23.27 -10.03 -14.35
C ASP A 735 -24.78 -10.17 -14.66
N ASP A 736 -25.58 -10.63 -13.70
CA ASP A 736 -27.04 -10.67 -13.74
C ASP A 736 -27.68 -9.50 -12.95
N PRO A 737 -28.58 -8.68 -13.54
CA PRO A 737 -29.33 -7.65 -12.80
C PRO A 737 -30.33 -8.23 -11.77
N GLN A 738 -30.71 -9.50 -11.90
CA GLN A 738 -31.62 -10.24 -11.00
C GLN A 738 -30.88 -11.13 -9.99
N ASP A 739 -29.56 -10.97 -9.84
CA ASP A 739 -28.75 -11.69 -8.86
C ASP A 739 -29.34 -11.58 -7.43
N SER A 740 -29.59 -12.72 -6.79
CA SER A 740 -30.20 -12.82 -5.45
C SER A 740 -29.43 -12.09 -4.34
N ARG A 741 -28.16 -11.74 -4.57
CA ARG A 741 -27.37 -10.90 -3.66
C ARG A 741 -27.75 -9.42 -3.77
N LEU A 742 -28.21 -8.96 -4.94
CA LEU A 742 -28.80 -7.63 -5.11
C LEU A 742 -30.17 -7.56 -4.44
N GLU A 743 -30.99 -8.62 -4.59
CA GLU A 743 -32.25 -8.75 -3.87
C GLU A 743 -32.03 -8.74 -2.34
N TRP A 744 -31.09 -9.51 -1.81
CA TRP A 744 -30.78 -9.53 -0.37
C TRP A 744 -30.34 -8.15 0.15
N LEU A 745 -29.63 -7.36 -0.65
CA LEU A 745 -29.30 -5.97 -0.32
C LEU A 745 -30.53 -5.04 -0.36
N GLU A 746 -31.47 -5.27 -1.28
CA GLU A 746 -32.63 -4.40 -1.50
C GLU A 746 -33.80 -4.67 -0.52
N THR A 747 -33.99 -5.93 -0.12
CA THR A 747 -35.12 -6.36 0.72
C THR A 747 -34.67 -6.86 2.10
N ALA A 748 -33.95 -7.98 2.15
CA ALA A 748 -33.69 -8.71 3.39
C ALA A 748 -32.78 -7.95 4.37
N PHE A 749 -31.75 -7.27 3.89
CA PHE A 749 -30.85 -6.49 4.75
C PHE A 749 -31.52 -5.22 5.33
N PRO A 750 -32.26 -4.40 4.54
CA PRO A 750 -33.08 -3.32 5.08
C PRO A 750 -34.12 -3.79 6.10
N LEU A 751 -34.86 -4.87 5.81
CA LEU A 751 -35.84 -5.45 6.74
C LEU A 751 -35.18 -5.90 8.06
N TYR A 752 -33.98 -6.50 7.99
CA TYR A 752 -33.19 -6.86 9.18
C TYR A 752 -32.75 -5.63 10.00
N LEU A 753 -32.34 -4.54 9.34
CA LEU A 753 -32.01 -3.29 10.03
C LEU A 753 -33.25 -2.61 10.64
N GLU A 754 -34.42 -2.73 10.02
CA GLU A 754 -35.67 -2.20 10.54
C GLU A 754 -36.19 -3.00 11.73
N ASP A 755 -36.14 -4.33 11.69
CA ASP A 755 -36.43 -5.20 12.84
C ASP A 755 -35.50 -4.91 14.04
N LEU A 756 -34.18 -4.77 13.82
CA LEU A 756 -33.25 -4.35 14.88
C LEU A 756 -33.59 -2.96 15.47
N LYS A 757 -34.18 -2.07 14.67
CA LYS A 757 -34.55 -0.70 15.06
C LYS A 757 -35.87 -0.66 15.81
N THR A 758 -36.89 -1.40 15.38
CA THR A 758 -38.20 -1.49 16.08
C THR A 758 -38.08 -2.24 17.39
N ARG A 759 -37.16 -3.21 17.50
CA ARG A 759 -36.85 -3.90 18.76
C ARG A 759 -36.01 -3.07 19.74
N ALA A 760 -35.47 -1.91 19.36
CA ALA A 760 -34.63 -1.09 20.25
C ALA A 760 -35.46 -0.12 21.13
N ASN A 761 -35.48 -0.35 22.44
CA ASN A 761 -36.24 0.49 23.39
C ASN A 761 -35.67 1.93 23.54
N THR A 762 -34.39 2.13 23.23
CA THR A 762 -33.71 3.44 23.36
C THR A 762 -32.77 3.73 22.19
N PRO A 763 -32.51 5.02 21.85
CA PRO A 763 -31.59 5.40 20.77
C PRO A 763 -30.11 4.97 20.95
N ARG A 764 -29.74 4.39 22.11
CA ARG A 764 -28.40 3.83 22.36
C ARG A 764 -28.31 2.31 22.13
N GLN A 765 -29.44 1.65 21.91
CA GLN A 765 -29.53 0.22 21.61
C GLN A 765 -29.63 -0.05 20.10
N PHE A 766 -29.39 0.97 19.27
CA PHE A 766 -29.38 0.87 17.83
C PHE A 766 -28.25 1.73 17.24
N LEU A 767 -27.96 1.55 15.96
CA LEU A 767 -27.00 2.36 15.23
C LEU A 767 -27.45 3.84 15.18
N SER A 768 -26.48 4.76 15.16
CA SER A 768 -26.77 6.19 15.03
C SER A 768 -27.57 6.48 13.75
N LYS A 769 -28.44 7.49 13.79
CA LYS A 769 -29.31 7.85 12.66
C LYS A 769 -28.53 8.07 11.37
N GLU A 770 -27.38 8.72 11.45
CA GLU A 770 -26.47 8.99 10.34
C GLU A 770 -25.83 7.72 9.78
N THR A 771 -25.60 6.72 10.63
CA THR A 771 -25.03 5.43 10.24
C THR A 771 -26.09 4.54 9.58
N TYR A 772 -27.32 4.56 10.10
CA TYR A 772 -28.48 3.88 9.51
C TYR A 772 -28.89 4.47 8.15
N GLU A 773 -29.04 5.80 8.07
CA GLU A 773 -29.34 6.51 6.81
C GLU A 773 -28.27 6.20 5.75
N ALA A 774 -26.98 6.22 6.13
CA ALA A 774 -25.88 5.94 5.20
C ALA A 774 -25.79 4.47 4.77
N LEU A 775 -26.08 3.50 5.66
CA LEU A 775 -26.19 2.08 5.31
C LEU A 775 -27.25 1.89 4.23
N LEU A 776 -28.48 2.35 4.45
CA LEU A 776 -29.59 2.17 3.51
C LEU A 776 -29.32 2.90 2.18
N LEU A 777 -28.91 4.18 2.22
CA LEU A 777 -28.64 4.96 1.01
C LEU A 777 -27.55 4.31 0.15
N THR A 778 -26.44 3.91 0.75
CA THR A 778 -25.32 3.26 0.04
C THR A 778 -25.74 1.93 -0.56
N THR A 779 -26.63 1.20 0.12
CA THR A 779 -27.16 -0.08 -0.34
C THR A 779 -28.06 0.08 -1.56
N TYR A 780 -29.11 0.91 -1.48
CA TYR A 780 -30.01 1.17 -2.61
C TYR A 780 -29.29 1.82 -3.79
N SER A 781 -28.32 2.70 -3.52
CA SER A 781 -27.43 3.29 -4.52
C SER A 781 -26.62 2.23 -5.26
N THR A 782 -26.04 1.27 -4.54
CA THR A 782 -25.22 0.20 -5.12
C THR A 782 -26.06 -0.76 -5.95
N VAL A 783 -27.20 -1.23 -5.43
CA VAL A 783 -28.13 -2.11 -6.19
C VAL A 783 -28.61 -1.43 -7.47
N SER A 784 -29.08 -0.18 -7.37
CA SER A 784 -29.60 0.57 -8.53
C SER A 784 -28.50 0.85 -9.57
N CYS A 785 -27.28 1.16 -9.12
CA CYS A 785 -26.14 1.43 -10.00
C CYS A 785 -25.64 0.15 -10.70
N VAL A 786 -25.60 -0.99 -10.01
CA VAL A 786 -25.27 -2.29 -10.64
C VAL A 786 -26.29 -2.64 -11.72
N ARG A 787 -27.60 -2.60 -11.42
CA ARG A 787 -28.65 -2.89 -12.42
C ARG A 787 -28.59 -1.93 -13.61
N HIS A 788 -28.35 -0.64 -13.37
CA HIS A 788 -28.21 0.35 -14.45
C HIS A 788 -26.99 0.07 -15.34
N LEU A 789 -25.83 -0.26 -14.76
CA LEU A 789 -24.63 -0.60 -15.53
C LEU A 789 -24.84 -1.84 -16.42
N LEU A 790 -25.48 -2.88 -15.90
CA LEU A 790 -25.77 -4.11 -16.67
C LEU A 790 -26.84 -3.87 -17.76
N THR A 791 -27.92 -3.14 -17.46
CA THR A 791 -29.10 -3.04 -18.35
C THR A 791 -29.15 -1.82 -19.27
N LYS A 792 -28.46 -0.72 -18.94
CA LYS A 792 -28.48 0.54 -19.72
C LYS A 792 -27.12 0.90 -20.29
N GLU A 793 -26.05 0.66 -19.55
CA GLU A 793 -24.68 0.81 -20.08
C GLU A 793 -24.16 -0.47 -20.76
N HIS A 794 -24.92 -1.58 -20.70
CA HIS A 794 -24.57 -2.89 -21.29
C HIS A 794 -23.20 -3.42 -20.86
N TYR A 795 -22.85 -3.26 -19.58
CA TYR A 795 -21.64 -3.85 -19.00
C TYR A 795 -21.76 -5.38 -18.93
N LEU A 796 -20.74 -6.10 -19.37
CA LEU A 796 -20.64 -7.56 -19.20
C LEU A 796 -20.54 -8.00 -17.73
N PHE A 797 -20.08 -7.11 -16.84
CA PHE A 797 -20.03 -7.32 -15.39
C PHE A 797 -19.71 -6.02 -14.64
N VAL A 798 -19.99 -5.99 -13.34
CA VAL A 798 -19.71 -4.90 -12.40
C VAL A 798 -18.85 -5.38 -11.22
N LEU A 799 -17.92 -4.53 -10.79
CA LEU A 799 -17.03 -4.74 -9.65
C LEU A 799 -17.27 -3.64 -8.60
N THR A 800 -17.99 -3.95 -7.53
CA THR A 800 -18.44 -2.96 -6.53
C THR A 800 -17.31 -2.27 -5.78
N ARG A 801 -16.09 -2.84 -5.69
CA ARG A 801 -14.92 -2.13 -5.16
C ARG A 801 -14.60 -0.83 -5.92
N LYS A 802 -15.00 -0.69 -7.21
CA LYS A 802 -14.88 0.57 -7.97
C LYS A 802 -15.76 1.70 -7.43
N PHE A 803 -16.69 1.43 -6.51
CA PHE A 803 -17.59 2.40 -5.89
C PHE A 803 -17.09 2.95 -4.53
N SER A 804 -15.89 2.55 -4.09
CA SER A 804 -15.23 3.01 -2.86
C SER A 804 -14.57 4.39 -3.01
N SER A 805 -14.25 5.04 -1.89
CA SER A 805 -13.39 6.23 -1.89
C SER A 805 -11.88 5.91 -1.92
N ASP A 806 -11.46 4.64 -1.86
CA ASP A 806 -10.04 4.20 -1.87
C ASP A 806 -9.11 4.95 -2.87
N PRO A 807 -9.53 5.33 -4.10
CA PRO A 807 -8.72 6.17 -4.99
C PRO A 807 -8.25 7.49 -4.38
N ILE A 808 -9.06 8.15 -3.55
CA ILE A 808 -8.70 9.44 -2.92
C ILE A 808 -7.86 9.25 -1.65
N GLU A 809 -8.10 8.22 -0.83
CA GLU A 809 -7.17 7.82 0.25
C GLU A 809 -5.77 7.51 -0.34
N SER A 810 -5.73 6.85 -1.51
CA SER A 810 -4.48 6.54 -2.23
C SER A 810 -3.76 7.80 -2.76
N LEU A 811 -4.50 8.74 -3.38
CA LEU A 811 -3.99 10.07 -3.77
C LEU A 811 -3.40 10.80 -2.56
N PHE A 812 -4.14 10.88 -1.46
CA PHE A 812 -3.71 11.53 -0.22
C PHE A 812 -2.46 10.90 0.38
N GLY A 813 -2.34 9.57 0.34
CA GLY A 813 -1.10 8.88 0.69
C GLY A 813 0.06 9.26 -0.23
N THR A 814 -0.18 9.36 -1.54
CA THR A 814 0.84 9.69 -2.55
C THR A 814 1.35 11.12 -2.38
N LEU A 815 0.46 12.05 -2.09
CA LEU A 815 0.81 13.42 -1.69
C LEU A 815 1.74 13.47 -0.47
N ARG A 816 1.43 12.74 0.60
CA ARG A 816 2.30 12.67 1.80
C ARG A 816 3.67 12.06 1.48
N ARG A 817 3.73 11.01 0.62
CA ARG A 817 4.99 10.45 0.11
C ARG A 817 5.83 11.47 -0.67
N SER A 818 5.20 12.28 -1.52
CA SER A 818 5.88 13.25 -2.41
C SER A 818 6.76 14.27 -1.69
N VAL A 819 6.50 14.51 -0.40
CA VAL A 819 7.23 15.44 0.47
C VAL A 819 8.04 14.70 1.54
N GLY A 820 8.47 13.47 1.24
CA GLY A 820 9.32 12.65 2.10
C GLY A 820 8.57 11.98 3.27
N CYS A 821 7.33 11.54 3.03
CA CYS A 821 6.40 11.03 4.07
C CYS A 821 6.10 12.07 5.17
N ASN A 822 5.94 13.33 4.77
CA ASN A 822 5.53 14.40 5.68
C ASN A 822 4.01 14.41 5.87
N ASP A 823 3.54 14.00 7.05
CA ASP A 823 2.12 14.07 7.42
C ASP A 823 1.58 15.51 7.60
N GLN A 824 2.47 16.50 7.73
CA GLN A 824 2.12 17.93 7.82
C GLN A 824 2.41 18.67 6.50
N LEU A 825 1.70 18.29 5.44
CA LEU A 825 1.68 19.04 4.17
C LEU A 825 1.19 20.48 4.40
N ASP A 826 1.66 21.43 3.60
CA ASP A 826 1.14 22.80 3.51
C ASP A 826 0.76 23.15 2.07
N VAL A 827 -0.03 24.21 1.85
CA VAL A 827 -0.64 24.58 0.55
C VAL A 827 0.34 24.48 -0.62
N ARG A 828 1.53 25.08 -0.48
CA ARG A 828 2.60 25.04 -1.50
C ARG A 828 3.11 23.63 -1.76
N SER A 829 3.32 22.84 -0.72
CA SER A 829 3.78 21.46 -0.82
C SER A 829 2.74 20.57 -1.52
N THR A 830 1.46 20.81 -1.25
CA THR A 830 0.32 20.13 -1.87
C THR A 830 0.15 20.48 -3.34
N LEU A 831 0.14 21.77 -3.71
CA LEU A 831 0.09 22.24 -5.11
C LEU A 831 1.20 21.56 -5.94
N SER A 832 2.45 21.67 -5.47
CA SER A 832 3.60 21.09 -6.15
C SER A 832 3.57 19.54 -6.13
N GLY A 833 2.78 18.89 -5.28
CA GLY A 833 2.53 17.46 -5.32
C GLY A 833 1.52 17.07 -6.39
N LEU A 834 0.38 17.75 -6.44
CA LEU A 834 -0.73 17.51 -7.37
C LEU A 834 -0.32 17.75 -8.83
N GLU A 835 0.30 18.89 -9.12
CA GLU A 835 0.82 19.19 -10.48
C GLU A 835 1.83 18.15 -10.95
N LYS A 836 2.72 17.65 -10.07
CA LYS A 836 3.66 16.58 -10.41
C LYS A 836 2.95 15.29 -10.77
N MET A 837 1.86 14.96 -10.08
CA MET A 837 1.07 13.76 -10.37
C MET A 837 0.29 13.88 -11.67
N LEU A 838 -0.24 15.07 -11.98
CA LEU A 838 -0.87 15.36 -13.28
C LEU A 838 0.14 15.27 -14.44
N LYS A 839 1.28 15.95 -14.31
CA LYS A 839 2.36 16.00 -15.32
C LYS A 839 3.03 14.63 -15.55
N THR A 840 3.23 13.80 -14.52
CA THR A 840 3.81 12.44 -14.73
C THR A 840 2.76 11.37 -15.04
N GLY A 841 1.51 11.55 -14.61
CA GLY A 841 0.45 10.54 -14.67
C GLY A 841 0.59 9.37 -13.70
N ILE A 842 1.57 9.39 -12.77
CA ILE A 842 1.94 8.22 -11.98
C ILE A 842 1.60 8.41 -10.49
N ALA A 843 0.53 7.75 -10.05
CA ALA A 843 0.05 7.75 -8.66
C ALA A 843 0.45 6.46 -7.91
N THR A 844 1.69 6.38 -7.40
CA THR A 844 2.19 5.19 -6.69
C THR A 844 1.68 5.08 -5.26
N ALA A 845 0.74 4.16 -5.03
CA ALA A 845 0.21 3.78 -3.72
C ALA A 845 1.31 3.22 -2.78
N SER A 846 1.15 3.35 -1.46
CA SER A 846 2.06 2.73 -0.48
C SER A 846 1.59 1.34 -0.08
N ARG A 847 2.52 0.38 0.00
CA ARG A 847 2.30 -0.96 0.58
C ARG A 847 1.84 -0.97 2.05
N ALA A 848 1.85 0.20 2.71
CA ALA A 848 1.33 0.43 4.06
C ALA A 848 0.14 1.42 4.10
N SER A 849 -0.56 1.63 2.98
CA SER A 849 -1.87 2.30 2.95
C SER A 849 -2.96 1.40 3.56
N ASN A 850 -4.12 1.96 3.93
CA ASN A 850 -5.30 1.15 4.27
C ASN A 850 -5.95 0.50 3.04
N VAL A 851 -5.74 1.08 1.86
CA VAL A 851 -6.25 0.66 0.55
C VAL A 851 -5.71 -0.73 0.16
N ALA A 852 -6.60 -1.62 -0.28
CA ALA A 852 -6.22 -2.95 -0.73
C ALA A 852 -5.50 -2.91 -2.10
N HIS A 853 -4.29 -3.46 -2.17
CA HIS A 853 -3.53 -3.58 -3.42
C HIS A 853 -4.05 -4.75 -4.27
N SER A 854 -4.19 -4.53 -5.58
CA SER A 854 -4.23 -5.62 -6.56
C SER A 854 -2.89 -6.37 -6.52
N GLY A 855 -2.93 -7.69 -6.41
CA GLY A 855 -1.79 -8.51 -5.95
C GLY A 855 -0.65 -8.71 -6.96
N ASP A 856 -0.77 -8.14 -8.15
CA ASP A 856 0.02 -8.53 -9.34
C ASP A 856 1.36 -7.78 -9.42
N THR A 857 2.20 -7.94 -8.39
CA THR A 857 3.66 -7.69 -8.48
C THR A 857 4.40 -8.38 -7.33
N GLU A 858 4.87 -9.61 -7.58
CA GLU A 858 5.83 -10.25 -6.69
C GLU A 858 7.19 -9.54 -6.79
N PRO A 859 7.79 -9.07 -5.68
CA PRO A 859 9.17 -8.57 -5.68
C PRO A 859 10.15 -9.75 -5.65
N HIS A 860 10.36 -10.40 -6.79
CA HIS A 860 11.33 -11.49 -6.90
C HIS A 860 12.77 -10.95 -6.79
N LEU A 861 13.32 -10.98 -5.58
CA LEU A 861 14.64 -10.44 -5.23
C LEU A 861 15.50 -11.48 -4.50
N GLN A 862 15.83 -12.57 -5.19
CA GLN A 862 17.01 -13.37 -4.87
C GLN A 862 18.22 -12.76 -5.56
N GLY A 863 19.36 -12.62 -4.86
CA GLY A 863 20.61 -12.14 -5.50
C GLY A 863 21.47 -11.12 -4.75
N LEU A 864 21.26 -10.87 -3.45
CA LEU A 864 22.21 -10.10 -2.63
C LEU A 864 22.98 -11.02 -1.68
N ARG A 865 24.33 -11.01 -1.78
CA ARG A 865 25.19 -11.85 -0.95
C ARG A 865 25.10 -11.43 0.51
N HIS A 866 24.60 -12.33 1.35
CA HIS A 866 24.46 -12.12 2.79
C HIS A 866 25.86 -12.03 3.42
N VAL A 867 26.19 -10.89 4.04
CA VAL A 867 27.35 -10.82 4.95
C VAL A 867 27.05 -11.75 6.13
N GLN A 868 27.96 -12.68 6.44
CA GLN A 868 27.75 -13.59 7.57
C GLN A 868 27.78 -12.79 8.89
N PRO A 869 26.73 -12.90 9.74
CA PRO A 869 26.84 -12.44 11.11
C PRO A 869 27.97 -13.19 11.82
N ARG A 870 28.73 -12.50 12.69
CA ARG A 870 29.64 -13.20 13.61
C ARG A 870 28.84 -14.21 14.43
N ALA A 871 29.33 -15.44 14.51
CA ALA A 871 28.73 -16.46 15.35
C ALA A 871 28.67 -15.98 16.81
N SER A 872 27.44 -15.84 17.33
CA SER A 872 27.20 -15.85 18.77
C SER A 872 27.54 -17.24 19.32
N LYS A 873 27.92 -17.32 20.61
CA LYS A 873 28.21 -18.61 21.24
C LYS A 873 26.93 -19.43 21.31
N GLU A 874 26.93 -20.63 20.70
CA GLU A 874 25.83 -21.58 20.83
C GLU A 874 25.57 -21.90 22.31
N LEU A 875 24.46 -21.39 22.85
CA LEU A 875 23.95 -21.81 24.15
C LEU A 875 23.16 -23.11 23.92
N LYS A 876 23.82 -24.26 24.10
CA LYS A 876 23.19 -25.58 23.93
C LYS A 876 21.91 -25.66 24.79
N LEU A 877 20.80 -26.04 24.16
CA LEU A 877 19.52 -26.21 24.85
C LEU A 877 19.51 -27.47 25.73
N GLU A 878 19.88 -27.32 27.00
CA GLU A 878 19.69 -28.37 28.00
C GLU A 878 18.20 -28.49 28.39
N LEU A 879 17.51 -29.47 27.80
CA LEU A 879 16.10 -29.72 28.08
C LEU A 879 15.83 -30.00 29.56
N SER A 880 14.87 -29.27 30.13
CA SER A 880 14.38 -29.51 31.48
C SER A 880 13.72 -30.89 31.66
N ARG A 881 13.49 -31.29 32.91
CA ARG A 881 12.74 -32.50 33.26
C ARG A 881 11.32 -32.46 32.67
N ASP A 882 10.71 -31.28 32.63
CA ASP A 882 9.34 -31.08 32.15
C ASP A 882 9.27 -31.18 30.62
N ALA A 883 10.22 -30.56 29.91
CA ALA A 883 10.32 -30.68 28.45
C ALA A 883 10.54 -32.14 28.01
N LYS A 884 11.40 -32.89 28.72
CA LYS A 884 11.60 -34.33 28.53
C LYS A 884 10.33 -35.14 28.83
N CYS A 885 9.58 -34.78 29.88
CA CYS A 885 8.31 -35.41 30.24
C CYS A 885 7.23 -35.21 29.16
N VAL A 886 7.11 -34.01 28.58
CA VAL A 886 6.19 -33.73 27.47
C VAL A 886 6.53 -34.58 26.24
N LEU A 887 7.82 -34.65 25.85
CA LEU A 887 8.28 -35.50 24.75
C LEU A 887 7.99 -36.98 24.97
N GLY A 888 8.05 -37.46 26.21
CA GLY A 888 7.72 -38.84 26.57
C GLY A 888 6.31 -39.28 26.14
N ARG A 889 5.37 -38.35 26.00
CA ARG A 889 4.00 -38.61 25.51
C ARG A 889 3.94 -39.13 24.08
N LEU A 890 4.96 -38.84 23.26
CA LEU A 890 5.03 -39.31 21.86
C LEU A 890 5.30 -40.83 21.73
N LYS A 891 5.56 -41.54 22.84
CA LYS A 891 5.84 -42.99 22.86
C LYS A 891 4.60 -43.89 22.95
N VAL A 892 3.39 -43.32 23.03
CA VAL A 892 2.15 -44.10 23.19
C VAL A 892 1.64 -44.56 21.81
N SER A 893 1.27 -45.83 21.68
CA SER A 893 0.79 -46.41 20.41
C SER A 893 -0.63 -45.97 20.01
N GLU A 894 -1.47 -45.61 20.97
CA GLU A 894 -2.88 -45.28 20.77
C GLU A 894 -3.27 -43.93 21.37
N VAL A 895 -4.18 -43.22 20.70
CA VAL A 895 -4.71 -41.92 21.16
C VAL A 895 -6.03 -42.13 21.88
N ARG A 896 -6.01 -42.00 23.21
CA ARG A 896 -7.25 -41.83 23.99
C ARG A 896 -7.94 -40.53 23.58
N GLN A 897 -9.26 -40.59 23.37
CA GLN A 897 -10.08 -39.40 23.13
C GLN A 897 -9.91 -38.40 24.29
N ARG A 898 -9.85 -37.11 23.96
CA ARG A 898 -9.70 -36.01 24.92
C ARG A 898 -10.94 -35.11 24.88
N LEU A 899 -11.28 -34.51 26.02
CA LEU A 899 -12.35 -33.52 26.11
C LEU A 899 -12.13 -32.36 25.12
N PRO A 900 -13.17 -31.91 24.39
CA PRO A 900 -13.05 -30.94 23.30
C PRO A 900 -12.91 -29.50 23.82
N THR A 901 -11.70 -29.10 24.20
CA THR A 901 -11.42 -27.70 24.58
C THR A 901 -11.25 -26.80 23.35
N LEU A 902 -11.61 -25.52 23.47
CA LEU A 902 -11.39 -24.54 22.40
C LEU A 902 -9.91 -24.47 21.97
N GLU A 903 -8.94 -24.64 22.87
CA GLU A 903 -7.52 -24.68 22.50
C GLU A 903 -7.17 -25.94 21.67
N LEU A 904 -7.76 -27.10 21.99
CA LEU A 904 -7.53 -28.34 21.25
C LEU A 904 -8.14 -28.29 19.83
N SER A 905 -9.35 -27.73 19.70
CA SER A 905 -10.08 -27.54 18.44
C SER A 905 -9.46 -26.43 17.58
N ALA A 906 -9.04 -25.32 18.19
CA ALA A 906 -8.24 -24.28 17.54
C ALA A 906 -6.91 -24.85 17.03
N THR A 907 -6.27 -25.73 17.82
CA THR A 907 -5.08 -26.42 17.35
C THR A 907 -5.41 -27.36 16.20
N ALA A 908 -6.50 -28.12 16.23
CA ALA A 908 -6.92 -29.03 15.15
C ALA A 908 -7.05 -28.32 13.80
N TYR A 909 -7.65 -27.13 13.79
CA TYR A 909 -7.70 -26.26 12.61
C TYR A 909 -6.31 -25.92 12.04
N VAL A 910 -5.30 -25.67 12.89
CA VAL A 910 -3.90 -25.48 12.43
C VAL A 910 -3.32 -26.77 11.81
N ARG A 911 -3.77 -27.96 12.23
CA ARG A 911 -3.25 -29.25 11.74
C ARG A 911 -3.75 -29.60 10.34
N GLY A 912 -4.94 -29.14 9.94
CA GLY A 912 -5.42 -29.26 8.56
C GLY A 912 -4.46 -28.62 7.54
N TYR A 913 -3.87 -27.48 7.90
CA TYR A 913 -2.78 -26.87 7.11
C TYR A 913 -1.51 -27.74 7.08
N ILE A 914 -1.14 -28.41 8.18
CA ILE A 914 0.03 -29.31 8.19
C ILE A 914 -0.21 -30.55 7.32
N ALA A 915 -1.40 -31.16 7.40
CA ALA A 915 -1.78 -32.27 6.52
C ALA A 915 -1.76 -31.86 5.03
N ARG A 916 -2.28 -30.66 4.71
CA ARG A 916 -2.17 -30.09 3.36
C ARG A 916 -0.72 -29.93 2.91
N VAL A 917 0.15 -29.36 3.74
CA VAL A 917 1.57 -29.18 3.40
C VAL A 917 2.29 -30.53 3.24
N VAL A 918 1.88 -31.57 3.97
CA VAL A 918 2.35 -32.94 3.73
C VAL A 918 1.95 -33.41 2.32
N SER A 919 0.67 -33.31 1.94
CA SER A 919 0.23 -33.68 0.58
C SER A 919 0.84 -32.82 -0.55
N GLU A 920 1.31 -31.60 -0.26
CA GLU A 920 1.99 -30.74 -1.23
C GLU A 920 3.51 -31.00 -1.35
N HIS A 921 4.14 -31.74 -0.43
CA HIS A 921 5.61 -31.89 -0.33
C HIS A 921 6.11 -33.33 -0.13
N MET A 922 5.21 -34.31 0.00
CA MET A 922 5.50 -35.73 0.20
C MET A 922 4.71 -36.57 -0.80
N GLU A 923 5.41 -37.25 -1.71
CA GLU A 923 4.87 -38.15 -2.74
C GLU A 923 4.42 -39.53 -2.19
N CYS A 924 4.22 -39.65 -0.87
CA CYS A 924 3.93 -40.93 -0.21
C CYS A 924 2.52 -40.93 0.38
N ASP A 925 1.62 -41.67 -0.25
CA ASP A 925 0.21 -41.77 0.15
C ASP A 925 0.05 -42.20 1.61
N SER A 926 0.89 -43.12 2.11
CA SER A 926 0.83 -43.56 3.50
C SER A 926 1.10 -42.42 4.49
N CYS A 927 2.04 -41.51 4.18
CA CYS A 927 2.24 -40.29 4.98
C CYS A 927 1.07 -39.32 4.89
N ILE A 928 0.40 -39.23 3.74
CA ILE A 928 -0.80 -38.39 3.56
C ILE A 928 -1.95 -38.96 4.40
N THR A 929 -2.32 -40.23 4.20
CA THR A 929 -3.39 -40.93 4.92
C THR A 929 -3.20 -40.92 6.43
N VAL A 930 -1.97 -41.08 6.93
CA VAL A 930 -1.66 -41.01 8.37
C VAL A 930 -1.86 -39.58 8.95
N THR A 931 -1.90 -38.54 8.12
CA THR A 931 -2.16 -37.15 8.54
C THR A 931 -3.60 -36.67 8.36
N THR A 932 -4.40 -37.36 7.55
CA THR A 932 -5.77 -36.95 7.17
C THR A 932 -6.83 -37.88 7.76
N LYS A 933 -8.10 -37.46 7.70
CA LYS A 933 -9.28 -38.32 7.88
C LYS A 933 -10.47 -37.75 7.11
N PRO A 934 -11.52 -38.54 6.80
CA PRO A 934 -12.75 -38.02 6.22
C PRO A 934 -13.45 -36.99 7.13
N VAL A 935 -14.34 -36.18 6.54
CA VAL A 935 -15.18 -35.21 7.26
C VAL A 935 -15.99 -35.94 8.33
N CYS A 936 -15.95 -35.46 9.58
CA CYS A 936 -16.56 -36.14 10.72
C CYS A 936 -17.19 -35.16 11.72
N ASN A 937 -18.24 -35.61 12.42
CA ASN A 937 -18.99 -34.82 13.40
C ASN A 937 -18.38 -34.82 14.82
N GLN A 938 -17.11 -35.20 14.99
CA GLN A 938 -16.45 -35.13 16.29
C GLN A 938 -16.39 -33.67 16.81
N PRO A 939 -16.67 -33.40 18.09
CA PRO A 939 -16.63 -32.04 18.65
C PRO A 939 -15.31 -31.29 18.46
N VAL A 940 -14.15 -31.99 18.47
CA VAL A 940 -12.83 -31.37 18.19
C VAL A 940 -12.73 -30.80 16.76
N MET A 941 -13.51 -31.36 15.82
CA MET A 941 -13.55 -30.95 14.41
C MET A 941 -14.70 -29.98 14.09
N GLN A 942 -15.63 -29.75 15.02
CA GLN A 942 -16.73 -28.77 14.88
C GLN A 942 -16.22 -27.36 14.54
N PHE A 943 -15.08 -26.95 15.12
CA PHE A 943 -14.45 -25.67 14.80
C PHE A 943 -13.92 -25.58 13.36
N ILE A 944 -13.46 -26.70 12.78
CA ILE A 944 -13.07 -26.77 11.36
C ILE A 944 -14.34 -26.70 10.49
N ARG A 945 -15.36 -27.53 10.82
CA ARG A 945 -16.63 -27.57 10.08
C ARG A 945 -17.35 -26.22 10.05
N ASN A 946 -17.27 -25.42 11.11
CA ASN A 946 -17.84 -24.07 11.16
C ASN A 946 -17.14 -23.08 10.19
N GLN A 947 -15.89 -23.34 9.78
CA GLN A 947 -15.14 -22.49 8.84
C GLN A 947 -15.00 -23.08 7.43
N ASP A 948 -15.31 -24.37 7.24
CA ASP A 948 -15.07 -25.08 5.99
C ASP A 948 -16.04 -24.64 4.89
N ARG A 949 -15.52 -24.65 3.65
CA ARG A 949 -16.21 -24.26 2.41
C ARG A 949 -15.95 -25.31 1.33
N GLY A 950 -16.01 -26.58 1.74
CA GLY A 950 -15.65 -27.74 0.92
C GLY A 950 -14.18 -27.75 0.49
N GLY A 951 -13.27 -27.32 1.36
CA GLY A 951 -11.85 -27.12 0.99
C GLY A 951 -10.83 -27.15 2.14
N LEU A 952 -11.26 -27.36 3.39
CA LEU A 952 -10.35 -27.61 4.51
C LEU A 952 -10.09 -29.11 4.67
N ILE A 953 -8.83 -29.48 4.95
CA ILE A 953 -8.44 -30.87 5.21
C ILE A 953 -8.64 -31.18 6.70
N TYR A 954 -9.32 -32.28 7.00
CA TYR A 954 -9.56 -32.75 8.36
C TYR A 954 -8.38 -33.61 8.82
N PRO A 955 -7.72 -33.28 9.96
CA PRO A 955 -6.52 -33.97 10.43
C PRO A 955 -6.84 -35.28 11.16
N SER A 956 -5.95 -36.26 11.06
CA SER A 956 -6.01 -37.51 11.83
C SER A 956 -5.89 -37.27 13.35
N ASP A 957 -6.46 -38.17 14.15
CA ASP A 957 -6.44 -38.01 15.62
C ASP A 957 -5.04 -38.30 16.22
N GLN A 958 -4.20 -39.01 15.47
CA GLN A 958 -2.76 -39.17 15.71
C GLN A 958 -2.02 -37.85 15.51
N LEU A 959 -2.22 -37.17 14.37
CA LEU A 959 -1.65 -35.84 14.12
C LEU A 959 -2.15 -34.81 15.15
N VAL A 960 -3.42 -34.94 15.59
CA VAL A 960 -4.00 -34.18 16.71
C VAL A 960 -3.15 -34.31 17.98
N TYR A 961 -2.87 -35.55 18.40
CA TYR A 961 -2.10 -35.81 19.61
C TYR A 961 -0.65 -35.32 19.52
N VAL A 962 0.05 -35.60 18.41
CA VAL A 962 1.45 -35.22 18.23
C VAL A 962 1.60 -33.70 18.24
N LEU A 963 0.78 -32.97 17.47
CA LEU A 963 0.93 -31.51 17.38
C LEU A 963 0.46 -30.77 18.65
N ASP A 964 -0.46 -31.32 19.45
CA ASP A 964 -0.68 -30.77 20.81
C ASP A 964 0.56 -30.96 21.71
N THR A 965 1.22 -32.11 21.61
CA THR A 965 2.44 -32.41 22.39
C THR A 965 3.60 -31.49 21.99
N LEU A 966 3.78 -31.20 20.68
CA LEU A 966 4.74 -30.21 20.21
C LEU A 966 4.40 -28.78 20.67
N LYS A 967 3.11 -28.42 20.72
CA LYS A 967 2.65 -27.11 21.21
C LYS A 967 3.02 -26.93 22.69
N GLU A 968 2.82 -27.94 23.54
CA GLU A 968 3.25 -27.89 24.95
C GLU A 968 4.78 -27.90 25.11
N LEU A 969 5.53 -28.61 24.27
CA LEU A 969 7.01 -28.54 24.27
C LEU A 969 7.49 -27.10 24.03
N VAL A 970 6.94 -26.44 23.00
CA VAL A 970 7.24 -25.03 22.69
C VAL A 970 6.83 -24.11 23.85
N ARG A 971 5.72 -24.41 24.54
CA ARG A 971 5.26 -23.66 25.72
C ARG A 971 6.24 -23.74 26.89
N VAL A 972 6.77 -24.93 27.18
CA VAL A 972 7.74 -25.16 28.26
C VAL A 972 9.08 -24.49 27.93
N VAL A 973 9.66 -24.82 26.77
CA VAL A 973 10.99 -24.33 26.37
C VAL A 973 11.05 -22.80 26.29
N LEU A 974 10.03 -22.12 25.77
CA LEU A 974 10.01 -20.66 25.70
C LEU A 974 9.70 -19.97 27.04
N LYS A 975 9.11 -20.68 28.00
CA LYS A 975 8.91 -20.19 29.38
C LYS A 975 10.23 -20.24 30.16
N GLU A 976 11.00 -21.31 29.97
CA GLU A 976 12.30 -21.54 30.62
C GLU A 976 13.42 -20.70 29.98
N HIS A 977 13.44 -20.61 28.64
CA HIS A 977 14.46 -19.92 27.86
C HIS A 977 13.87 -18.76 27.02
N PRO A 978 13.34 -17.68 27.64
CA PRO A 978 12.69 -16.56 26.94
C PRO A 978 13.64 -15.66 26.12
N ARG A 979 14.91 -16.07 25.98
CA ARG A 979 15.94 -15.43 25.14
C ARG A 979 16.73 -16.45 24.30
N LEU A 980 16.14 -17.61 24.03
CA LEU A 980 16.75 -18.66 23.21
C LEU A 980 17.11 -18.11 21.82
N GLU A 981 18.39 -18.17 21.45
CA GLU A 981 18.85 -17.84 20.11
C GLU A 981 18.47 -18.96 19.12
N GLN A 982 18.18 -18.60 17.87
CA GLN A 982 17.72 -19.51 16.82
C GLN A 982 16.67 -20.55 17.28
N PRO A 983 15.57 -20.16 17.96
CA PRO A 983 14.73 -21.09 18.72
C PRO A 983 14.09 -22.19 17.87
N LEU A 984 13.83 -21.93 16.57
CA LEU A 984 13.35 -22.96 15.64
C LEU A 984 14.38 -24.08 15.42
N ALA A 985 15.68 -23.76 15.34
CA ALA A 985 16.72 -24.76 15.13
C ALA A 985 16.89 -25.66 16.37
N GLU A 986 16.97 -25.06 17.57
CA GLU A 986 17.09 -25.82 18.83
C GLU A 986 15.87 -26.69 19.11
N LEU A 987 14.66 -26.19 18.84
CA LEU A 987 13.44 -26.99 18.96
C LEU A 987 13.41 -28.16 17.96
N LEU A 988 13.90 -27.97 16.73
CA LEU A 988 13.94 -29.03 15.71
C LEU A 988 14.99 -30.11 16.02
N LYS A 989 16.17 -29.74 16.53
CA LYS A 989 17.20 -30.69 17.02
C LYS A 989 16.62 -31.73 17.99
N VAL A 990 15.60 -31.33 18.76
CA VAL A 990 14.93 -32.15 19.79
C VAL A 990 13.67 -32.85 19.29
N ALA A 991 12.79 -32.11 18.59
CA ALA A 991 11.46 -32.61 18.23
C ALA A 991 11.46 -33.59 17.05
N VAL A 992 12.35 -33.39 16.07
CA VAL A 992 12.37 -34.23 14.86
C VAL A 992 12.68 -35.70 15.17
N PRO A 993 13.71 -36.04 15.99
CA PRO A 993 13.91 -37.43 16.41
C PRO A 993 12.70 -38.00 17.18
N ALA A 994 12.14 -37.23 18.11
CA ALA A 994 11.04 -37.70 18.95
C ALA A 994 9.73 -37.97 18.18
N VAL A 995 9.51 -37.26 17.07
CA VAL A 995 8.39 -37.53 16.14
C VAL A 995 8.73 -38.65 15.15
N ALA A 996 9.97 -38.72 14.63
CA ALA A 996 10.38 -39.76 13.69
C ALA A 996 10.35 -41.18 14.29
N PHE A 997 10.56 -41.30 15.61
CA PHE A 997 10.43 -42.55 16.36
C PHE A 997 9.07 -42.72 17.07
N SER A 998 8.07 -41.87 16.80
CA SER A 998 6.73 -42.01 17.38
C SER A 998 5.91 -43.04 16.58
N PRO A 999 5.27 -44.04 17.23
CA PRO A 999 4.38 -44.97 16.53
C PRO A 999 3.15 -44.28 15.93
N LEU A 1000 2.75 -43.11 16.46
CA LEU A 1000 1.55 -42.38 16.04
C LEU A 1000 1.61 -41.85 14.60
N LEU A 1001 2.80 -41.58 14.08
CA LEU A 1001 3.00 -41.05 12.71
C LEU A 1001 3.99 -41.92 11.91
N ARG A 1002 3.99 -43.24 12.15
CA ARG A 1002 4.79 -44.18 11.36
C ARG A 1002 4.23 -44.30 9.94
N CYS A 1003 5.07 -44.07 8.92
CA CYS A 1003 4.75 -44.43 7.54
C CYS A 1003 4.66 -45.96 7.42
N GLY A 1004 3.57 -46.48 6.86
CA GLY A 1004 3.37 -47.91 6.63
C GLY A 1004 3.98 -48.42 5.32
N ALA A 1005 4.33 -47.52 4.40
CA ALA A 1005 4.87 -47.86 3.08
C ALA A 1005 6.41 -47.78 2.98
N SER A 1006 7.10 -47.27 4.00
CA SER A 1006 8.56 -47.17 4.00
C SER A 1006 9.19 -47.32 5.40
N GLU A 1007 10.11 -48.28 5.50
CA GLU A 1007 10.94 -48.54 6.68
C GLU A 1007 12.18 -47.64 6.75
N ASP A 1008 12.41 -46.75 5.77
CA ASP A 1008 13.58 -45.87 5.72
C ASP A 1008 13.57 -44.78 6.82
N GLU A 1009 14.70 -44.66 7.52
CA GLU A 1009 14.89 -43.63 8.54
C GLU A 1009 15.02 -42.23 7.92
N ALA A 1010 15.63 -42.07 6.75
CA ALA A 1010 15.76 -40.77 6.10
C ALA A 1010 14.38 -40.22 5.65
N HIS A 1011 13.52 -41.06 5.10
CA HIS A 1011 12.12 -40.78 4.80
C HIS A 1011 11.33 -40.38 6.06
N ARG A 1012 11.36 -41.19 7.13
CA ARG A 1012 10.70 -40.86 8.41
C ARG A 1012 11.21 -39.53 8.98
N LYS A 1013 12.51 -39.27 8.90
CA LYS A 1013 13.14 -38.02 9.38
C LYS A 1013 12.72 -36.81 8.54
N ARG A 1014 12.66 -36.92 7.20
CA ARG A 1014 12.15 -35.87 6.30
C ARG A 1014 10.68 -35.54 6.61
N PHE A 1015 9.84 -36.56 6.81
CA PHE A 1015 8.44 -36.39 7.17
C PHE A 1015 8.27 -35.69 8.54
N ALA A 1016 8.94 -36.19 9.57
CA ALA A 1016 8.94 -35.61 10.91
C ALA A 1016 9.48 -34.16 10.92
N GLU A 1017 10.53 -33.87 10.13
CA GLU A 1017 11.06 -32.52 9.99
C GLU A 1017 10.07 -31.57 9.32
N LEU A 1018 9.43 -31.99 8.22
CA LEU A 1018 8.40 -31.18 7.54
C LEU A 1018 7.29 -30.79 8.51
N VAL A 1019 6.74 -31.78 9.24
CA VAL A 1019 5.67 -31.60 10.24
C VAL A 1019 6.13 -30.67 11.36
N CYS A 1020 7.28 -30.92 11.99
CA CYS A 1020 7.77 -30.09 13.09
C CYS A 1020 8.09 -28.65 12.64
N ARG A 1021 8.80 -28.48 11.51
CA ARG A 1021 9.27 -27.18 11.01
C ARG A 1021 8.10 -26.29 10.60
N ARG A 1022 7.12 -26.86 9.89
CA ARG A 1022 5.91 -26.13 9.43
C ARG A 1022 4.95 -25.81 10.57
N PHE A 1023 4.88 -26.62 11.62
CA PHE A 1023 4.05 -26.34 12.80
C PHE A 1023 4.70 -25.33 13.77
N MET A 1024 5.98 -25.52 14.13
CA MET A 1024 6.65 -24.71 15.16
C MET A 1024 6.95 -23.27 14.73
N SER A 1025 7.24 -23.04 13.44
CA SER A 1025 7.56 -21.70 12.95
C SER A 1025 6.42 -20.68 13.19
N PRO A 1026 5.15 -20.95 12.83
CA PRO A 1026 4.00 -20.15 13.25
C PRO A 1026 3.86 -19.95 14.77
N LEU A 1027 4.18 -20.96 15.60
CA LEU A 1027 4.07 -20.82 17.06
C LEU A 1027 5.08 -19.81 17.62
N LEU A 1028 6.31 -19.80 17.08
CA LEU A 1028 7.35 -18.84 17.43
C LEU A 1028 6.97 -17.42 16.98
N VAL A 1029 6.36 -17.27 15.81
CA VAL A 1029 5.81 -16.00 15.32
C VAL A 1029 4.68 -15.50 16.24
N ASN A 1030 3.75 -16.36 16.64
CA ASN A 1030 2.69 -16.02 17.61
C ASN A 1030 3.27 -15.59 18.97
N HIS A 1031 4.31 -16.27 19.45
CA HIS A 1031 5.00 -15.89 20.69
C HIS A 1031 5.68 -14.52 20.56
N ALA A 1032 6.38 -14.25 19.45
CA ALA A 1032 6.99 -12.95 19.18
C ALA A 1032 5.95 -11.82 19.10
N PHE A 1033 4.79 -12.06 18.48
CA PHE A 1033 3.67 -11.11 18.50
C PHE A 1033 3.12 -10.88 19.91
N LYS A 1034 2.91 -11.93 20.71
CA LYS A 1034 2.46 -11.82 22.12
C LYS A 1034 3.43 -10.96 22.95
N VAL A 1035 4.74 -11.20 22.82
CA VAL A 1035 5.79 -10.42 23.47
C VAL A 1035 5.77 -8.95 22.99
N THR A 1036 5.59 -8.73 21.68
CA THR A 1036 5.51 -7.38 21.09
C THR A 1036 4.30 -6.60 21.57
N ASP A 1037 3.10 -7.17 21.55
CA ASP A 1037 1.88 -6.51 22.04
C ASP A 1037 1.97 -6.19 23.54
N LYS A 1038 2.56 -7.09 24.35
CA LYS A 1038 2.84 -6.82 25.77
C LYS A 1038 3.77 -5.61 25.95
N TYR A 1039 4.82 -5.48 25.14
CA TYR A 1039 5.70 -4.31 25.20
C TYR A 1039 5.10 -3.03 24.58
N ASP A 1040 4.21 -3.13 23.59
CA ASP A 1040 3.49 -1.98 23.03
C ASP A 1040 2.57 -1.31 24.07
N VAL A 1041 1.96 -2.08 24.97
CA VAL A 1041 1.23 -1.53 26.13
C VAL A 1041 2.16 -0.68 27.01
N TYR A 1042 3.36 -1.17 27.34
CA TYR A 1042 4.34 -0.37 28.10
C TYR A 1042 4.85 0.85 27.30
N LYS A 1043 5.00 0.77 25.98
CA LYS A 1043 5.30 1.95 25.14
C LYS A 1043 4.17 2.98 25.20
N ALA A 1044 2.90 2.57 25.24
CA ALA A 1044 1.77 3.49 25.35
C ALA A 1044 1.77 4.24 26.70
N PHE A 1045 2.11 3.57 27.79
CA PHE A 1045 2.33 4.22 29.09
C PHE A 1045 3.56 5.15 29.08
N ALA A 1046 4.68 4.72 28.50
CA ALA A 1046 5.91 5.50 28.42
C ALA A 1046 5.84 6.70 27.42
N LYS A 1047 4.88 6.69 26.48
CA LYS A 1047 4.69 7.76 25.48
C LYS A 1047 3.63 8.80 25.85
N LYS A 1048 2.88 8.65 26.95
CA LYS A 1048 2.06 9.77 27.46
C LYS A 1048 2.99 10.82 28.08
N PRO A 1049 3.01 12.08 27.58
CA PRO A 1049 3.34 13.19 28.46
C PRO A 1049 2.30 13.21 29.58
N LEU A 1050 2.69 13.58 30.80
CA LEU A 1050 1.71 14.01 31.79
C LEU A 1050 0.94 15.19 31.17
N SER A 1051 -0.39 15.07 31.10
CA SER A 1051 -1.23 16.15 30.59
C SER A 1051 -0.97 17.41 31.41
N ARG A 1052 -0.80 18.56 30.75
CA ARG A 1052 -0.58 19.85 31.45
C ARG A 1052 -1.70 20.20 32.44
N LYS A 1053 -2.89 19.57 32.35
CA LYS A 1053 -3.96 19.69 33.35
C LYS A 1053 -3.61 19.04 34.71
N TYR A 1054 -2.72 18.05 34.77
CA TYR A 1054 -2.25 17.41 36.00
C TYR A 1054 -0.96 18.04 36.57
N VAL A 1055 -0.63 19.27 36.15
CA VAL A 1055 0.49 20.07 36.70
C VAL A 1055 -0.01 21.46 37.13
N LYS A 1056 -1.30 21.52 37.51
CA LYS A 1056 -2.02 22.66 38.08
C LYS A 1056 -3.04 22.19 39.14
N LEU A 1057 -2.64 21.18 39.91
CA LEU A 1057 -3.15 20.79 41.23
C LEU A 1057 -1.90 20.63 42.11
#